data_AF-A0A1I8B641-F1
#
_entry.id   AF-A0A1I8B641-F1
#
_cell.length_a   1.000
_cell.length_b   1.000
_cell.length_c   1.000
_cell.angle_alpha   90.00
_cell.angle_beta   90.00
_cell.angle_gamma   90.00
#
_symmetry.space_group_name_H-M   'P 1'
#
loop_
_entity.id
_entity.type
_entity.pdbx_description
1 polymer ?
#
loop_
_entity_poly.entity_id
_entity_poly.type
_entity_poly.pdbx_seq_one_letter_code
_entity_poly.pdbx_strand_id
1 'polypeptide(L)'
;MKLFHLFIISLINFLLNNSVLSEENEIKEEILLRKELIRKELPEEKLNTPEIIKYYGYECEIHKVTTKDGYILEMHRIPFGRNFNEMERNQKKPVVYLQHGLLASSFDWVANLPEQSLGFLLADAGFDVWMGNVRGNVYSSKHEKITLKDDYWKFTWDEMSSIDLPAMVDKALEVSGQSKLFYVGHSQGTLIMFTQLASGNKEFANKIIKYFALAPVATIKYMKGLISLSGKLFGKNFDILNKHFGSHEFLPNTWASQLFSQILCSPIVSKSVCDNVMFLIGGTDNSQLNETRIVVYTTHEPAGTSTRNIAHWTQMQQTGLVQKFDYGTENENKLIYGQNIPPIYNLTNINSVPIYLYYSDSDWLATKKDVELTVFLPSPTFSCPTCPFDWTPPLEGRSRGEGIIGTDGNNRIGRNMGMKMSGSNMQMNANTWSTEWTMQPWSWSVEPEVTSPTFTSTLPTIINSGQKHVEGGRRPNIDKIKEIFCSRHPNNPKCQGRSESPIQNLIPQTTPQPQIQIEEPKTKSMPFGYLDAEARDAIIKNCQSGIVDCKSQPFGMEQKRNMVIQNEMDFARKQYSSSSYLSPGIVTKRIDLVHELKLKMIKVAGLGEYVIKVTPVNDGTFEHDVLLTESQAQNLINALDQTPYPSTKKYGYGHGRSQRSSLFLDQLQTQRWPLGESIKYFIDGNIVHQAHQLIQASTCIRFEQVNEKPQTDYLHYVKVSTPTFCGLSYIGRVTPANPIYLSFQCQDPIGVATHETMHALGANHEHLRSDRDEYINIQWENINPQFYDFFAIADPSKFTPYGIIYSFDSIMHYGASTASLNQKPTMIPKIDPQINTPKMGQRQRLSSQDIELLNKMYCKQTSCSDSSVYCGVWALRGFCSIYPQYGWMQQNCLKSCKLC
;
A
#
# COMPACT_ATOMS: atom_id res chain seq x y z
N MET A 1 24.18 6.50 33.51
CA MET A 1 22.73 6.73 33.75
C MET A 1 22.40 8.13 34.25
N LYS A 2 22.92 8.63 35.38
CA LYS A 2 22.73 10.05 35.79
C LYS A 2 23.13 11.03 34.67
N LEU A 3 24.21 10.74 33.94
CA LEU A 3 24.65 11.50 32.77
C LEU A 3 23.67 11.47 31.58
N PHE A 4 22.85 10.42 31.42
CA PHE A 4 21.86 10.32 30.33
C PHE A 4 20.55 11.04 30.69
N HIS A 5 20.11 10.89 31.94
CA HIS A 5 19.06 11.76 32.50
C HIS A 5 19.48 13.22 32.44
N LEU A 6 20.71 13.54 32.84
CA LEU A 6 21.28 14.89 32.71
C LEU A 6 21.47 15.31 31.25
N PHE A 7 21.76 14.41 30.31
CA PHE A 7 21.86 14.74 28.88
C PHE A 7 20.50 15.02 28.27
N ILE A 8 19.45 14.25 28.60
CA ILE A 8 18.08 14.54 28.16
C ILE A 8 17.57 15.83 28.83
N ILE A 9 17.80 16.01 30.12
CA ILE A 9 17.48 17.26 30.83
C ILE A 9 18.29 18.44 30.24
N SER A 10 19.56 18.24 29.89
CA SER A 10 20.41 19.25 29.27
C SER A 10 20.01 19.54 27.83
N LEU A 11 19.51 18.56 27.08
CA LEU A 11 19.00 18.72 25.72
C LEU A 11 17.64 19.43 25.75
N ILE A 12 16.78 19.08 26.71
CA ILE A 12 15.54 19.81 27.00
C ILE A 12 15.87 21.25 27.41
N ASN A 13 16.82 21.47 28.32
CA ASN A 13 17.28 22.81 28.72
C ASN A 13 17.94 23.57 27.56
N PHE A 14 18.68 22.90 26.67
CA PHE A 14 19.27 23.50 25.47
C PHE A 14 18.22 23.90 24.43
N LEU A 15 17.16 23.10 24.29
CA LEU A 15 16.01 23.41 23.43
C LEU A 15 15.15 24.53 24.04
N LEU A 16 15.02 24.58 25.37
CA LEU A 16 14.36 25.68 26.09
C LEU A 16 15.16 26.99 25.96
N ASN A 17 16.49 26.95 26.12
CA ASN A 17 17.38 28.12 26.06
C ASN A 17 17.48 28.74 24.65
N ASN A 18 17.25 27.98 23.58
CA ASN A 18 17.22 28.54 22.22
C ASN A 18 15.88 29.21 21.85
N SER A 19 14.88 29.17 22.74
CA SER A 19 13.58 29.83 22.53
C SER A 19 13.33 31.04 23.43
N VAL A 20 14.24 31.33 24.37
CA VAL A 20 14.10 32.42 25.33
C VAL A 20 15.43 33.17 25.45
N LEU A 21 15.67 34.07 24.50
CA LEU A 21 16.65 35.16 24.66
C LEU A 21 16.02 36.46 24.17
N SER A 22 15.10 36.99 24.98
CA SER A 22 14.96 38.43 25.20
C SER A 22 14.19 38.66 26.50
N GLU A 23 14.87 39.32 27.45
CA GLU A 23 14.30 40.10 28.57
C GLU A 23 13.87 39.36 29.85
N GLU A 24 14.87 38.99 30.67
CA GLU A 24 14.70 38.41 32.02
C GLU A 24 14.12 39.36 33.09
N ASN A 25 13.94 40.66 32.82
CA ASN A 25 13.54 41.63 33.85
C ASN A 25 12.07 42.11 33.80
N GLU A 26 11.32 41.88 32.72
CA GLU A 26 9.87 42.19 32.67
C GLU A 26 8.99 41.05 33.22
N ILE A 27 9.49 39.82 33.20
CA ILE A 27 8.72 38.61 33.53
C ILE A 27 8.38 38.52 35.04
N LYS A 28 9.18 39.11 35.93
CA LYS A 28 8.92 39.04 37.38
C LYS A 28 7.71 39.85 37.84
N GLU A 29 7.45 41.01 37.23
CA GLU A 29 6.27 41.81 37.55
C GLU A 29 5.00 41.27 36.87
N GLU A 30 5.12 40.72 35.66
CA GLU A 30 3.99 40.13 34.94
C GLU A 30 3.51 38.80 35.56
N ILE A 31 4.41 38.00 36.14
CA ILE A 31 4.08 36.77 36.90
C ILE A 31 3.31 37.09 38.20
N LEU A 32 3.53 38.25 38.81
CA LEU A 32 2.85 38.63 40.05
C LEU A 32 1.46 39.26 39.77
N LEU A 33 1.33 40.03 38.68
CA LEU A 33 0.05 40.65 38.27
C LEU A 33 -0.92 39.67 37.57
N ARG A 34 -0.45 38.58 36.94
CA ARG A 34 -1.33 37.62 36.24
C ARG A 34 -1.92 36.50 37.11
N LYS A 35 -1.80 36.58 38.44
CA LYS A 35 -2.43 35.63 39.38
C LYS A 35 -3.97 35.68 39.42
N GLU A 36 -4.61 36.63 38.75
CA GLU A 36 -6.09 36.77 38.73
C GLU A 36 -6.79 36.29 37.44
N LEU A 37 -6.08 35.73 36.45
CA LEU A 37 -6.72 35.00 35.34
C LEU A 37 -6.72 33.49 35.64
N ILE A 38 -7.67 33.07 36.48
CA ILE A 38 -7.86 31.68 36.87
C ILE A 38 -8.21 30.85 35.61
N ARG A 39 -7.25 30.05 35.13
CA ARG A 39 -7.50 28.97 34.17
C ARG A 39 -8.62 28.10 34.75
N LYS A 40 -9.67 27.85 33.97
CA LYS A 40 -10.67 26.83 34.35
C LYS A 40 -9.99 25.47 34.28
N GLU A 41 -9.53 24.98 35.42
CA GLU A 41 -8.93 23.64 35.54
C GLU A 41 -9.92 22.59 35.01
N LEU A 42 -9.44 21.70 34.14
CA LEU A 42 -10.24 20.56 33.71
C LEU A 42 -10.16 19.49 34.81
N PRO A 43 -11.29 19.00 35.34
CA PRO A 43 -11.28 18.01 36.42
C PRO A 43 -10.41 16.79 36.12
N GLU A 44 -10.38 16.34 34.86
CA GLU A 44 -9.65 15.15 34.41
C GLU A 44 -8.13 15.27 34.57
N GLU A 45 -7.59 16.48 34.76
CA GLU A 45 -6.18 16.68 35.09
C GLU A 45 -5.81 16.01 36.43
N LYS A 46 -6.77 15.82 37.33
CA LYS A 46 -6.55 15.33 38.70
C LYS A 46 -7.14 13.94 38.94
N LEU A 47 -7.85 13.37 37.96
CA LEU A 47 -8.57 12.10 38.08
C LEU A 47 -7.80 10.99 37.37
N ASN A 48 -7.72 9.80 37.96
CA ASN A 48 -7.23 8.61 37.26
C ASN A 48 -8.26 8.07 36.24
N THR A 49 -7.88 7.11 35.40
CA THR A 49 -8.74 6.57 34.32
C THR A 49 -10.11 6.08 34.85
N PRO A 50 -10.22 5.26 35.92
CA PRO A 50 -11.51 4.88 36.48
C PRO A 50 -12.36 6.06 36.98
N GLU A 51 -11.72 7.07 37.56
CA GLU A 51 -12.39 8.29 38.01
C GLU A 51 -12.89 9.15 36.84
N ILE A 52 -12.13 9.23 35.74
CA ILE A 52 -12.55 9.92 34.50
C ILE A 52 -13.78 9.23 33.90
N ILE A 53 -13.80 7.90 33.85
CA ILE A 53 -14.94 7.13 33.34
C ILE A 53 -16.20 7.43 34.17
N LYS A 54 -16.06 7.40 35.50
CA LYS A 54 -17.16 7.73 36.43
C LYS A 54 -17.59 9.18 36.35
N TYR A 55 -16.64 10.11 36.18
CA TYR A 55 -16.90 11.54 36.03
C TYR A 55 -17.83 11.82 34.83
N TYR A 56 -17.67 11.07 33.74
CA TYR A 56 -18.52 11.17 32.56
C TYR A 56 -19.85 10.39 32.63
N GLY A 57 -20.16 9.80 33.79
CA GLY A 57 -21.43 9.12 34.07
C GLY A 57 -21.47 7.66 33.60
N TYR A 58 -20.33 7.05 33.26
CA TYR A 58 -20.26 5.64 32.92
C TYR A 58 -19.92 4.80 34.15
N GLU A 59 -20.39 3.55 34.15
CA GLU A 59 -19.92 2.55 35.11
C GLU A 59 -18.49 2.14 34.77
N CYS A 60 -17.65 1.99 35.80
CA CYS A 60 -16.29 1.51 35.65
C CYS A 60 -16.03 0.38 36.63
N GLU A 61 -15.68 -0.79 36.10
CA GLU A 61 -15.17 -1.90 36.88
C GLU A 61 -13.65 -1.98 36.77
N ILE A 62 -13.00 -2.42 37.85
CA ILE A 62 -11.55 -2.65 37.89
C ILE A 62 -11.33 -4.14 38.10
N HIS A 63 -10.62 -4.76 37.18
CA HIS A 63 -10.29 -6.18 37.23
C HIS A 63 -8.78 -6.36 37.32
N LYS A 64 -8.32 -7.25 38.18
CA LYS A 64 -6.90 -7.57 38.31
C LYS A 64 -6.63 -8.97 37.80
N VAL A 65 -5.56 -9.12 37.06
CA VAL A 65 -5.06 -10.42 36.59
C VAL A 65 -3.61 -10.58 36.99
N THR A 66 -3.28 -11.75 37.54
CA THR A 66 -1.90 -12.13 37.83
C THR A 66 -1.36 -12.95 36.66
N THR A 67 -0.27 -12.49 36.07
CA THR A 67 0.42 -13.23 34.99
C THR A 67 1.15 -14.45 35.54
N LYS A 68 1.48 -15.40 34.66
CA LYS A 68 2.22 -16.62 35.06
C LYS A 68 3.59 -16.34 35.69
N ASP A 69 4.20 -15.20 35.37
CA ASP A 69 5.46 -14.74 35.94
C ASP A 69 5.28 -13.79 37.13
N GLY A 70 4.05 -13.55 37.57
CA GLY A 70 3.71 -12.93 38.85
C GLY A 70 3.47 -11.41 38.81
N TYR A 71 3.43 -10.78 37.64
CA TYR A 71 2.99 -9.39 37.50
C TYR A 71 1.48 -9.30 37.73
N ILE A 72 1.04 -8.23 38.40
CA ILE A 72 -0.37 -7.97 38.67
C ILE A 72 -0.80 -6.82 37.78
N LEU A 73 -1.59 -7.12 36.76
CA LEU A 73 -2.07 -6.17 35.77
C LEU A 73 -3.48 -5.71 36.13
N GLU A 74 -3.71 -4.40 36.06
CA GLU A 74 -5.03 -3.82 36.32
C GLU A 74 -5.72 -3.44 35.00
N MET A 75 -6.88 -4.03 34.74
CA MET A 75 -7.72 -3.77 33.57
C MET A 75 -8.93 -2.91 33.97
N HIS A 76 -9.30 -1.99 33.11
CA HIS A 76 -10.49 -1.15 33.30
C HIS A 76 -11.59 -1.56 32.33
N ARG A 77 -12.84 -1.61 32.78
CA ARG A 77 -13.97 -2.07 32.00
C ARG A 77 -15.13 -1.09 32.07
N ILE A 78 -15.72 -0.77 30.92
CA ILE A 78 -16.99 -0.06 30.79
C ILE A 78 -18.02 -1.09 30.29
N PRO A 79 -18.86 -1.66 31.18
CA PRO A 79 -19.71 -2.80 30.84
C PRO A 79 -20.88 -2.44 29.90
N PHE A 80 -21.30 -1.18 29.87
CA PHE A 80 -22.41 -0.68 29.05
C PHE A 80 -22.41 0.86 28.95
N GLY A 81 -23.19 1.38 28.00
CA GLY A 81 -23.39 2.81 27.81
C GLY A 81 -24.18 3.48 28.94
N ARG A 82 -23.91 4.77 29.18
CA ARG A 82 -24.43 5.52 30.34
C ARG A 82 -25.96 5.67 30.36
N ASN A 83 -26.60 5.60 29.20
CA ASN A 83 -28.06 5.78 29.04
C ASN A 83 -28.84 4.47 28.98
N PHE A 84 -28.21 3.32 29.21
CA PHE A 84 -28.86 2.02 29.11
C PHE A 84 -29.80 1.79 30.30
N ASN A 85 -30.99 1.26 30.04
CA ASN A 85 -31.95 0.83 31.06
C ASN A 85 -31.56 -0.54 31.67
N GLU A 86 -32.23 -0.97 32.74
CA GLU A 86 -31.89 -2.20 33.46
C GLU A 86 -31.90 -3.46 32.57
N MET A 87 -32.86 -3.57 31.64
CA MET A 87 -32.90 -4.70 30.71
C MET A 87 -31.70 -4.69 29.76
N GLU A 88 -31.39 -3.53 29.18
CA GLU A 88 -30.23 -3.36 28.29
C GLU A 88 -28.90 -3.63 29.02
N ARG A 89 -28.78 -3.23 30.29
CA ARG A 89 -27.60 -3.51 31.13
C ARG A 89 -27.39 -5.01 31.32
N ASN A 90 -28.45 -5.76 31.56
CA ASN A 90 -28.41 -7.21 31.80
C ASN A 90 -28.18 -8.06 30.54
N GLN A 91 -28.29 -7.47 29.34
CA GLN A 91 -28.00 -8.18 28.09
C GLN A 91 -26.50 -8.47 27.93
N LYS A 92 -26.20 -9.67 27.43
CA LYS A 92 -24.85 -10.11 27.11
C LYS A 92 -24.35 -9.38 25.85
N LYS A 93 -23.26 -8.61 25.98
CA LYS A 93 -22.74 -7.74 24.92
C LYS A 93 -21.50 -8.34 24.25
N PRO A 94 -21.23 -8.03 22.98
CA PRO A 94 -19.96 -8.35 22.34
C PRO A 94 -18.81 -7.59 23.03
N VAL A 95 -17.67 -8.27 23.23
CA VAL A 95 -16.51 -7.70 23.91
C VAL A 95 -15.58 -7.01 22.91
N VAL A 96 -15.16 -5.79 23.23
CA VAL A 96 -14.06 -5.10 22.54
C VAL A 96 -12.92 -4.88 23.53
N TYR A 97 -11.74 -5.35 23.17
CA TYR A 97 -10.53 -5.19 23.95
C TYR A 97 -9.62 -4.12 23.32
N LEU A 98 -9.28 -3.09 24.09
CA LEU A 98 -8.50 -1.93 23.68
C LEU A 98 -7.10 -1.95 24.31
N GLN A 99 -6.05 -1.97 23.48
CA GLN A 99 -4.65 -2.01 23.94
C GLN A 99 -3.87 -0.77 23.52
N HIS A 100 -3.39 -0.01 24.50
CA HIS A 100 -2.62 1.22 24.32
C HIS A 100 -1.21 1.01 23.71
N GLY A 101 -0.53 2.13 23.40
CA GLY A 101 0.79 2.17 22.78
C GLY A 101 2.00 2.13 23.72
N LEU A 102 3.19 2.38 23.16
CA LEU A 102 4.44 2.56 23.91
C LEU A 102 4.29 3.74 24.88
N LEU A 103 4.73 3.57 26.13
CA LEU A 103 4.66 4.56 27.21
C LEU A 103 3.25 5.00 27.60
N ALA A 104 2.20 4.34 27.12
CA ALA A 104 0.82 4.76 27.34
C ALA A 104 0.06 3.96 28.42
N SER A 105 -1.20 4.30 28.62
CA SER A 105 -2.12 3.55 29.47
C SER A 105 -3.54 3.46 28.89
N SER A 106 -4.43 2.77 29.61
CA SER A 106 -5.88 2.76 29.37
C SER A 106 -6.51 4.16 29.21
N PHE A 107 -5.87 5.21 29.73
CA PHE A 107 -6.29 6.60 29.54
C PHE A 107 -6.46 7.00 28.06
N ASP A 108 -5.65 6.47 27.14
CA ASP A 108 -5.70 6.75 25.69
C ASP A 108 -7.11 6.68 25.11
N TRP A 109 -7.93 5.76 25.64
CA TRP A 109 -9.26 5.45 25.10
C TRP A 109 -10.38 6.30 25.70
N VAL A 110 -10.09 7.12 26.71
CA VAL A 110 -11.03 7.98 27.45
C VAL A 110 -10.47 9.40 27.69
N ALA A 111 -9.44 9.80 26.95
CA ALA A 111 -8.72 11.06 27.14
C ALA A 111 -9.56 12.31 26.80
N ASN A 112 -10.61 12.15 25.97
CA ASN A 112 -11.45 13.24 25.47
C ASN A 112 -12.87 13.18 26.05
N LEU A 113 -13.77 13.94 25.45
CA LEU A 113 -15.19 13.90 25.76
C LEU A 113 -15.79 12.53 25.38
N PRO A 114 -16.95 12.14 25.96
CA PRO A 114 -17.63 10.90 25.65
C PRO A 114 -17.90 10.66 24.17
N GLU A 115 -18.33 11.70 23.46
CA GLU A 115 -18.61 11.66 22.03
C GLU A 115 -17.36 11.58 21.16
N GLN A 116 -16.16 11.73 21.74
CA GLN A 116 -14.88 11.80 21.03
C GLN A 116 -13.93 10.64 21.38
N SER A 117 -14.16 9.94 22.50
CA SER A 117 -13.25 8.89 22.95
C SER A 117 -13.80 7.51 22.61
N LEU A 118 -12.96 6.68 21.98
CA LEU A 118 -13.38 5.36 21.46
C LEU A 118 -13.96 4.45 22.55
N GLY A 119 -13.42 4.48 23.78
CA GLY A 119 -13.93 3.67 24.88
C GLY A 119 -15.38 4.00 25.22
N PHE A 120 -15.72 5.30 25.26
CA PHE A 120 -17.08 5.76 25.53
C PHE A 120 -18.02 5.50 24.36
N LEU A 121 -17.58 5.79 23.13
CA LEU A 121 -18.37 5.55 21.91
C LEU A 121 -18.76 4.08 21.73
N LEU A 122 -17.86 3.15 22.06
CA LEU A 122 -18.14 1.71 22.00
C LEU A 122 -19.13 1.27 23.08
N ALA A 123 -18.99 1.79 24.30
CA ALA A 123 -19.92 1.49 25.37
C ALA A 123 -21.34 1.97 25.03
N ASP A 124 -21.47 3.22 24.55
CA ASP A 124 -22.76 3.78 24.09
C ASP A 124 -23.32 3.05 22.86
N ALA A 125 -22.47 2.42 22.05
CA ALA A 125 -22.88 1.57 20.93
C ALA A 125 -23.26 0.12 21.32
N GLY A 126 -23.23 -0.21 22.62
CA GLY A 126 -23.66 -1.51 23.13
C GLY A 126 -22.58 -2.59 23.21
N PHE A 127 -21.30 -2.21 23.21
CA PHE A 127 -20.19 -3.12 23.49
C PHE A 127 -19.84 -3.20 24.98
N ASP A 128 -19.32 -4.35 25.40
CA ASP A 128 -18.60 -4.52 26.65
C ASP A 128 -17.12 -4.14 26.42
N VAL A 129 -16.71 -2.98 26.91
CA VAL A 129 -15.41 -2.38 26.58
C VAL A 129 -14.39 -2.69 27.66
N TRP A 130 -13.32 -3.37 27.27
CA TRP A 130 -12.19 -3.71 28.13
C TRP A 130 -10.94 -2.95 27.70
N MET A 131 -10.21 -2.36 28.65
CA MET A 131 -8.99 -1.61 28.42
C MET A 131 -7.85 -2.24 29.21
N GLY A 132 -6.84 -2.73 28.50
CA GLY A 132 -5.68 -3.39 29.09
C GLY A 132 -4.58 -2.40 29.49
N ASN A 133 -3.91 -2.66 30.62
CA ASN A 133 -2.69 -1.97 31.02
C ASN A 133 -1.54 -2.98 31.11
N VAL A 134 -0.52 -2.83 30.26
CA VAL A 134 0.64 -3.74 30.25
C VAL A 134 1.54 -3.52 31.46
N ARG A 135 2.33 -4.55 31.80
CA ARG A 135 3.31 -4.49 32.91
C ARG A 135 4.17 -3.22 32.88
N GLY A 136 4.31 -2.61 34.05
CA GLY A 136 5.19 -1.47 34.32
C GLY A 136 4.64 -0.09 33.99
N ASN A 137 3.42 0.04 33.43
CA ASN A 137 2.76 1.35 33.41
C ASN A 137 2.17 1.68 34.81
N VAL A 138 1.66 2.90 34.98
CA VAL A 138 1.15 3.43 36.25
C VAL A 138 0.11 2.53 36.95
N TYR A 139 -0.73 1.81 36.19
CA TYR A 139 -1.77 0.93 36.74
C TYR A 139 -1.27 -0.49 37.02
N SER A 140 -0.27 -0.95 36.29
CA SER A 140 0.25 -2.31 36.31
C SER A 140 1.69 -2.37 36.85
N SER A 141 1.91 -1.73 38.00
CA SER A 141 3.21 -1.54 38.69
C SER A 141 3.40 -2.46 39.90
N LYS A 142 2.74 -3.64 39.93
CA LYS A 142 2.75 -4.58 41.06
C LYS A 142 3.17 -5.99 40.64
N HIS A 143 3.76 -6.72 41.57
CA HIS A 143 4.17 -8.12 41.38
C HIS A 143 4.03 -8.89 42.69
N GLU A 144 3.71 -10.18 42.64
CA GLU A 144 3.53 -11.03 43.83
C GLU A 144 4.76 -11.15 44.74
N LYS A 145 5.98 -11.10 44.17
CA LYS A 145 7.23 -11.42 44.87
C LYS A 145 8.32 -10.37 44.68
N ILE A 146 8.30 -9.65 43.57
CA ILE A 146 9.37 -8.71 43.18
C ILE A 146 8.94 -7.28 43.52
N THR A 147 9.81 -6.52 44.18
CA THR A 147 9.59 -5.08 44.43
C THR A 147 9.99 -4.26 43.22
N LEU A 148 9.53 -3.00 43.08
CA LEU A 148 9.84 -2.05 41.98
C LEU A 148 11.34 -1.65 41.78
N LYS A 149 12.26 -2.43 42.37
CA LYS A 149 13.70 -2.37 42.14
C LYS A 149 14.06 -3.01 40.78
N ASP A 150 15.33 -2.98 40.41
CA ASP A 150 15.89 -3.33 39.09
C ASP A 150 15.33 -4.61 38.44
N ASP A 151 15.05 -5.65 39.21
CA ASP A 151 14.54 -6.92 38.68
C ASP A 151 13.11 -6.84 38.14
N TYR A 152 12.28 -5.94 38.67
CA TYR A 152 10.91 -5.72 38.19
C TYR A 152 10.88 -5.21 36.75
N TRP A 153 11.89 -4.44 36.33
CA TRP A 153 11.89 -3.79 35.03
C TRP A 153 12.47 -4.68 33.92
N LYS A 154 12.75 -5.96 34.18
CA LYS A 154 13.44 -6.88 33.27
C LYS A 154 12.55 -7.48 32.16
N PHE A 155 11.64 -6.69 31.57
CA PHE A 155 10.73 -7.12 30.50
C PHE A 155 10.80 -6.22 29.26
N THR A 156 10.23 -6.68 28.15
CA THR A 156 9.99 -5.92 26.91
C THR A 156 8.57 -6.17 26.39
N TRP A 157 8.24 -5.65 25.20
CA TRP A 157 7.01 -6.01 24.51
C TRP A 157 6.89 -7.52 24.21
N ASP A 158 7.98 -8.29 24.24
CA ASP A 158 7.96 -9.75 24.01
C ASP A 158 7.19 -10.48 25.13
N GLU A 159 7.44 -10.11 26.39
CA GLU A 159 6.66 -10.63 27.53
C GLU A 159 5.23 -10.06 27.54
N MET A 160 5.03 -8.81 27.11
CA MET A 160 3.67 -8.25 26.98
C MET A 160 2.83 -9.04 25.96
N SER A 161 3.45 -9.47 24.86
CA SER A 161 2.83 -10.28 23.82
C SER A 161 2.54 -11.71 24.28
N SER A 162 3.57 -12.38 24.80
CA SER A 162 3.51 -13.82 25.10
C SER A 162 2.94 -14.17 26.49
N ILE A 163 2.74 -13.17 27.36
CA ILE A 163 2.31 -13.37 28.75
C ILE A 163 1.14 -12.46 29.13
N ASP A 164 1.29 -11.13 29.02
CA ASP A 164 0.28 -10.19 29.51
C ASP A 164 -1.01 -10.31 28.69
N LEU A 165 -0.89 -10.26 27.35
CA LEU A 165 -2.03 -10.27 26.45
C LEU A 165 -2.91 -11.52 26.61
N PRO A 166 -2.38 -12.76 26.62
CA PRO A 166 -3.17 -13.96 26.92
C PRO A 166 -3.91 -13.88 28.26
N ALA A 167 -3.23 -13.48 29.34
CA ALA A 167 -3.83 -13.41 30.67
C ALA A 167 -4.98 -12.40 30.72
N MET A 168 -4.78 -11.22 30.12
CA MET A 168 -5.82 -10.18 30.07
C MET A 168 -7.00 -10.57 29.19
N VAL A 169 -6.76 -11.18 28.01
CA VAL A 169 -7.83 -11.66 27.12
C VAL A 169 -8.64 -12.77 27.80
N ASP A 170 -7.98 -13.74 28.44
CA ASP A 170 -8.65 -14.82 29.14
C ASP A 170 -9.52 -14.28 30.28
N LYS A 171 -9.02 -13.29 31.04
CA LYS A 171 -9.80 -12.66 32.10
C LYS A 171 -11.04 -11.93 31.56
N ALA A 172 -10.90 -11.20 30.44
CA ALA A 172 -12.02 -10.50 29.82
C ALA A 172 -13.10 -11.48 29.32
N LEU A 173 -12.70 -12.60 28.71
CA LEU A 173 -13.63 -13.64 28.24
C LEU A 173 -14.28 -14.40 29.40
N GLU A 174 -13.54 -14.70 30.47
CA GLU A 174 -14.06 -15.32 31.70
C GLU A 174 -15.15 -14.46 32.34
N VAL A 175 -14.88 -13.17 32.57
CA VAL A 175 -15.82 -12.26 33.25
C VAL A 175 -17.04 -11.93 32.38
N SER A 176 -16.84 -11.71 31.07
CA SER A 176 -17.95 -11.43 30.15
C SER A 176 -18.78 -12.68 29.78
N GLY A 177 -18.21 -13.87 30.00
CA GLY A 177 -18.75 -15.15 29.53
C GLY A 177 -18.74 -15.30 28.00
N GLN A 178 -18.10 -14.41 27.24
CA GLN A 178 -17.97 -14.54 25.79
C GLN A 178 -16.87 -15.53 25.41
N SER A 179 -16.99 -16.17 24.25
CA SER A 179 -15.95 -17.10 23.76
C SER A 179 -14.89 -16.41 22.89
N LYS A 180 -15.20 -15.22 22.35
CA LYS A 180 -14.32 -14.45 21.46
C LYS A 180 -14.54 -12.95 21.68
N LEU A 181 -13.56 -12.14 21.29
CA LEU A 181 -13.61 -10.67 21.36
C LEU A 181 -13.06 -9.99 20.11
N PHE A 182 -13.42 -8.72 19.91
CA PHE A 182 -12.75 -7.83 18.96
C PHE A 182 -11.52 -7.22 19.62
N TYR A 183 -10.41 -7.11 18.89
CA TYR A 183 -9.20 -6.47 19.41
C TYR A 183 -8.90 -5.18 18.67
N VAL A 184 -8.63 -4.10 19.41
CA VAL A 184 -8.13 -2.84 18.89
C VAL A 184 -6.79 -2.54 19.56
N GLY A 185 -5.75 -2.39 18.76
CA GLY A 185 -4.42 -2.02 19.26
C GLY A 185 -3.98 -0.67 18.70
N HIS A 186 -3.32 0.15 19.50
CA HIS A 186 -2.64 1.37 19.05
C HIS A 186 -1.12 1.23 19.20
N SER A 187 -0.34 1.60 18.18
CA SER A 187 1.13 1.68 18.29
C SER A 187 1.74 0.37 18.81
N GLN A 188 2.47 0.33 19.93
CA GLN A 188 2.99 -0.92 20.51
C GLN A 188 1.90 -1.98 20.78
N GLY A 189 0.68 -1.58 21.11
CA GLY A 189 -0.45 -2.52 21.24
C GLY A 189 -0.68 -3.34 19.98
N THR A 190 -0.35 -2.78 18.81
CA THR A 190 -0.40 -3.52 17.54
C THR A 190 0.72 -4.54 17.42
N LEU A 191 1.95 -4.16 17.77
CA LEU A 191 3.12 -5.05 17.78
C LEU A 191 2.88 -6.28 18.67
N ILE A 192 2.29 -6.06 19.85
CA ILE A 192 1.92 -7.12 20.80
C ILE A 192 0.97 -8.12 20.14
N MET A 193 -0.09 -7.66 19.47
CA MET A 193 -1.03 -8.57 18.78
C MET A 193 -0.40 -9.25 17.55
N PHE A 194 0.34 -8.53 16.71
CA PHE A 194 1.00 -9.11 15.53
C PHE A 194 1.93 -10.25 15.92
N THR A 195 2.79 -10.03 16.92
CA THR A 195 3.76 -11.04 17.36
C THR A 195 3.09 -12.21 18.04
N GLN A 196 2.00 -11.97 18.80
CA GLN A 196 1.23 -13.05 19.42
C GLN A 196 0.55 -13.93 18.36
N LEU A 197 -0.03 -13.36 17.32
CA LEU A 197 -0.60 -14.14 16.21
C LEU A 197 0.48 -14.85 15.38
N ALA A 198 1.64 -14.21 15.17
CA ALA A 198 2.75 -14.79 14.43
C ALA A 198 3.44 -15.96 15.15
N SER A 199 3.26 -16.07 16.47
CA SER A 199 3.81 -17.15 17.29
C SER A 199 3.29 -18.55 16.93
N GLY A 200 2.16 -18.63 16.21
CA GLY A 200 1.51 -19.90 15.85
C GLY A 200 0.56 -20.44 16.91
N ASN A 201 0.27 -19.69 17.97
CA ASN A 201 -0.73 -20.07 18.98
C ASN A 201 -2.16 -19.99 18.43
N LYS A 202 -2.61 -21.10 17.82
CA LYS A 202 -3.96 -21.23 17.23
C LYS A 202 -5.08 -21.08 18.27
N GLU A 203 -4.85 -21.54 19.51
CA GLU A 203 -5.83 -21.42 20.58
C GLU A 203 -6.12 -19.95 20.91
N PHE A 204 -5.07 -19.14 21.03
CA PHE A 204 -5.22 -17.71 21.21
C PHE A 204 -5.86 -17.04 19.99
N ALA A 205 -5.40 -17.34 18.77
CA ALA A 205 -5.95 -16.73 17.56
C ALA A 205 -7.46 -16.98 17.41
N ASN A 206 -7.96 -18.15 17.83
CA ASN A 206 -9.37 -18.50 17.81
C ASN A 206 -10.25 -17.64 18.74
N LYS A 207 -9.65 -16.94 19.72
CA LYS A 207 -10.34 -16.02 20.63
C LYS A 207 -10.59 -14.64 20.00
N ILE A 208 -10.00 -14.34 18.83
CA ILE A 208 -10.07 -13.02 18.18
C ILE A 208 -11.03 -13.06 16.98
N ILE A 209 -12.03 -12.17 16.97
CA ILE A 209 -13.03 -12.06 15.89
C ILE A 209 -12.47 -11.24 14.73
N LYS A 210 -12.05 -10.00 15.02
CA LYS A 210 -11.36 -9.09 14.08
C LYS A 210 -10.31 -8.32 14.87
N TYR A 211 -9.24 -7.94 14.17
CA TYR A 211 -8.16 -7.15 14.72
C TYR A 211 -8.07 -5.79 14.00
N PHE A 212 -8.28 -4.69 14.73
CA PHE A 212 -8.12 -3.32 14.26
C PHE A 212 -6.78 -2.75 14.76
N ALA A 213 -5.85 -2.45 13.85
CA ALA A 213 -4.52 -1.96 14.15
C ALA A 213 -4.40 -0.46 13.81
N LEU A 214 -4.35 0.38 14.83
CA LEU A 214 -4.19 1.84 14.73
C LEU A 214 -2.71 2.21 14.88
N ALA A 215 -2.16 2.95 13.92
CA ALA A 215 -0.72 3.21 13.80
C ALA A 215 0.10 1.91 13.94
N PRO A 216 -0.10 0.92 13.03
CA PRO A 216 0.47 -0.41 13.14
C PRO A 216 2.00 -0.38 13.15
N VAL A 217 2.57 -1.01 14.17
CA VAL A 217 4.00 -1.20 14.33
C VAL A 217 4.31 -2.67 14.18
N ALA A 218 5.08 -2.98 13.13
CA ALA A 218 5.80 -4.24 13.00
C ALA A 218 7.29 -3.92 12.97
N THR A 219 7.78 -3.25 11.92
CA THR A 219 9.13 -2.66 11.91
C THR A 219 9.09 -1.16 12.16
N ILE A 220 10.25 -0.60 12.48
CA ILE A 220 10.47 0.84 12.71
C ILE A 220 11.79 1.31 12.10
N LYS A 221 12.24 0.65 11.02
CA LYS A 221 13.53 0.90 10.38
C LYS A 221 13.62 2.33 9.84
N TYR A 222 12.50 2.88 9.40
CA TYR A 222 12.42 4.18 8.74
C TYR A 222 11.84 5.28 9.63
N MET A 223 11.69 5.01 10.94
CA MET A 223 11.18 5.98 11.89
C MET A 223 12.02 7.27 11.93
N LYS A 224 11.34 8.39 12.18
CA LYS A 224 11.86 9.76 12.23
C LYS A 224 11.70 10.31 13.66
N GLY A 225 12.12 11.56 13.88
CA GLY A 225 11.96 12.26 15.16
C GLY A 225 13.00 11.91 16.24
N LEU A 226 12.76 12.36 17.48
CA LEU A 226 13.67 12.20 18.62
C LEU A 226 13.93 10.73 18.96
N ILE A 227 12.92 9.86 18.87
CA ILE A 227 13.11 8.43 19.16
C ILE A 227 14.03 7.79 18.11
N SER A 228 14.04 8.29 16.86
CA SER A 228 15.01 7.80 15.88
C SER A 228 16.46 8.13 16.23
N LEU A 229 16.69 9.14 17.07
CA LEU A 229 18.02 9.52 17.54
C LEU A 229 18.54 8.58 18.63
N SER A 230 17.69 7.89 19.40
CA SER A 230 18.18 6.95 20.41
C SER A 230 18.91 5.77 19.75
N GLY A 231 18.36 5.22 18.67
CA GLY A 231 19.05 4.18 17.89
C GLY A 231 20.26 4.66 17.12
N LYS A 232 20.31 5.94 16.69
CA LYS A 232 21.49 6.53 16.03
C LYS A 232 22.62 6.85 17.00
N LEU A 233 22.31 7.45 18.15
CA LEU A 233 23.29 7.92 19.13
C LEU A 233 23.80 6.80 20.02
N PHE A 234 22.92 5.88 20.41
CA PHE A 234 23.25 4.85 21.40
C PHE A 234 23.19 3.45 20.83
N GLY A 235 22.67 3.22 19.62
CA GLY A 235 22.27 1.90 19.16
C GLY A 235 23.26 0.76 19.42
N LYS A 236 24.53 0.87 19.00
CA LYS A 236 25.52 -0.23 19.22
C LYS A 236 25.88 -0.45 20.70
N ASN A 237 25.71 0.57 21.53
CA ASN A 237 26.15 0.57 22.93
C ASN A 237 24.97 0.51 23.91
N PHE A 238 23.74 0.73 23.48
CA PHE A 238 22.59 0.88 24.36
C PHE A 238 22.27 -0.41 25.09
N ASP A 239 22.34 -1.54 24.39
CA ASP A 239 22.13 -2.86 24.99
C ASP A 239 23.23 -3.22 25.97
N ILE A 240 24.47 -2.86 25.66
CA ILE A 240 25.64 -3.00 26.54
C ILE A 240 25.48 -2.12 27.79
N LEU A 241 24.99 -0.89 27.63
CA LEU A 241 24.71 0.04 28.73
C LEU A 241 23.56 -0.48 29.60
N ASN A 242 22.47 -0.97 29.02
CA ASN A 242 21.35 -1.56 29.75
C ASN A 242 21.79 -2.85 30.49
N LYS A 243 22.70 -3.63 29.90
CA LYS A 243 23.33 -4.79 30.54
C LYS A 243 24.19 -4.40 31.75
N HIS A 244 24.99 -3.34 31.63
CA HIS A 244 25.90 -2.91 32.70
C HIS A 244 25.21 -2.10 33.81
N PHE A 245 24.19 -1.31 33.49
CA PHE A 245 23.51 -0.42 34.44
C PHE A 245 22.17 -0.95 34.94
N GLY A 246 21.67 -2.08 34.41
CA GLY A 246 20.41 -2.70 34.81
C GLY A 246 19.20 -2.14 34.06
N SER A 247 18.07 -2.83 34.20
CA SER A 247 16.78 -2.35 33.69
C SER A 247 16.07 -1.55 34.77
N HIS A 248 15.55 -0.38 34.42
CA HIS A 248 14.89 0.54 35.35
C HIS A 248 13.58 1.07 34.76
N GLU A 249 12.84 1.81 35.58
CA GLU A 249 11.71 2.60 35.11
C GLU A 249 12.17 3.70 34.16
N PHE A 250 11.50 3.83 33.02
CA PHE A 250 11.76 4.85 32.01
C PHE A 250 10.54 5.77 31.88
N LEU A 251 10.77 7.06 32.14
CA LEU A 251 9.77 8.14 32.11
C LEU A 251 8.50 7.84 32.93
N PRO A 252 8.62 7.70 34.26
CA PRO A 252 7.47 7.47 35.14
C PRO A 252 6.52 8.66 35.22
N ASN A 253 5.22 8.37 35.35
CA ASN A 253 4.19 9.36 35.65
C ASN A 253 4.15 9.66 37.16
N THR A 254 5.07 10.49 37.65
CA THR A 254 5.13 10.92 39.06
C THR A 254 4.34 12.20 39.31
N TRP A 255 3.95 12.44 40.56
CA TRP A 255 3.33 13.71 40.97
C TRP A 255 4.18 14.95 40.58
N ALA A 256 5.52 14.82 40.62
CA ALA A 256 6.44 15.89 40.25
C ALA A 256 6.46 16.16 38.74
N SER A 257 6.38 15.11 37.90
CA SER A 257 6.26 15.25 36.44
C SER A 257 4.88 15.78 36.04
N GLN A 258 3.81 15.39 36.73
CA GLN A 258 2.46 15.94 36.54
C GLN A 258 2.41 17.44 36.83
N LEU A 259 2.96 17.87 37.97
CA LEU A 259 3.06 19.28 38.36
C LEU A 259 3.90 20.09 37.36
N PHE A 260 5.00 19.51 36.88
CA PHE A 260 5.87 20.14 35.87
C PHE A 260 5.15 20.29 34.53
N SER A 261 4.42 19.28 34.06
CA SER A 261 3.57 19.34 32.86
C SER A 261 2.44 20.37 32.99
N GLN A 262 1.78 20.44 34.15
CA GLN A 262 0.71 21.42 34.41
C GLN A 262 1.21 22.87 34.36
N ILE A 263 2.46 23.13 34.78
CA ILE A 263 3.07 24.46 34.76
C ILE A 263 3.57 24.83 33.35
N LEU A 264 4.31 23.94 32.68
CA LEU A 264 4.94 24.23 31.38
C LEU A 264 3.98 24.17 30.19
N CYS A 265 2.98 23.29 30.22
CA CYS A 265 1.98 23.14 29.16
C CYS A 265 0.73 24.00 29.40
N SER A 266 0.79 24.90 30.38
CA SER A 266 -0.24 25.94 30.56
C SER A 266 -0.20 26.94 29.39
N PRO A 267 -1.35 27.45 28.92
CA PRO A 267 -1.42 28.48 27.87
C PRO A 267 -0.60 29.75 28.16
N ILE A 268 -0.20 29.94 29.41
CA ILE A 268 0.47 31.14 29.93
C ILE A 268 2.00 31.07 29.78
N VAL A 269 2.61 29.87 29.74
CA VAL A 269 4.08 29.73 29.83
C VAL A 269 4.75 29.36 28.50
N SER A 270 4.19 28.46 27.69
CA SER A 270 4.66 28.26 26.31
C SER A 270 3.79 27.28 25.52
N LYS A 271 2.94 27.80 24.61
CA LYS A 271 2.25 27.00 23.59
C LYS A 271 3.24 26.19 22.73
N SER A 272 4.44 26.73 22.47
CA SER A 272 5.45 26.16 21.57
C SER A 272 6.14 24.92 22.14
N VAL A 273 6.42 24.87 23.45
CA VAL A 273 7.28 23.82 24.04
C VAL A 273 6.59 22.45 24.12
N CYS A 274 5.33 22.39 24.57
CA CYS A 274 4.62 21.12 24.74
C CYS A 274 4.14 20.52 23.41
N ASP A 275 3.73 21.40 22.51
CA ASP A 275 3.56 21.13 21.09
C ASP A 275 4.80 20.44 20.53
N ASN A 276 5.99 21.05 20.65
CA ASN A 276 7.23 20.50 20.13
C ASN A 276 7.61 19.12 20.70
N VAL A 277 7.39 18.84 21.98
CA VAL A 277 7.72 17.52 22.57
C VAL A 277 6.83 16.40 22.03
N MET A 278 5.52 16.66 21.87
CA MET A 278 4.58 15.71 21.25
C MET A 278 4.89 15.50 19.76
N PHE A 279 5.28 16.56 19.04
CA PHE A 279 5.65 16.48 17.61
C PHE A 279 6.95 15.75 17.35
N LEU A 280 7.91 15.82 18.27
CA LEU A 280 9.18 15.13 18.13
C LEU A 280 9.06 13.59 18.25
N ILE A 281 7.91 13.08 18.71
CA ILE A 281 7.61 11.64 18.85
C ILE A 281 6.55 11.16 17.84
N GLY A 282 5.53 11.96 17.53
CA GLY A 282 4.38 11.57 16.70
C GLY A 282 4.36 12.09 15.26
N GLY A 283 5.08 13.17 14.93
CA GLY A 283 4.98 13.88 13.65
C GLY A 283 4.31 15.26 13.77
N THR A 284 4.24 16.03 12.67
CA THR A 284 4.06 17.51 12.70
C THR A 284 2.64 18.04 12.46
N ASP A 285 1.57 17.26 12.63
CA ASP A 285 0.20 17.74 12.36
C ASP A 285 -0.54 18.18 13.63
N ASN A 286 -0.51 19.49 13.90
CA ASN A 286 -1.06 20.12 15.09
C ASN A 286 -2.57 20.40 14.94
N SER A 287 -3.10 20.39 13.72
CA SER A 287 -4.44 20.92 13.42
C SER A 287 -5.60 20.10 14.00
N GLN A 288 -5.31 18.87 14.44
CA GLN A 288 -6.30 17.89 14.91
C GLN A 288 -6.29 17.72 16.43
N LEU A 289 -5.28 18.25 17.14
CA LEU A 289 -5.19 18.14 18.59
C LEU A 289 -6.13 19.16 19.24
N ASN A 290 -6.92 18.74 20.23
CA ASN A 290 -7.68 19.68 21.04
C ASN A 290 -6.72 20.40 22.01
N GLU A 291 -6.21 21.56 21.57
CA GLU A 291 -5.23 22.37 22.30
C GLU A 291 -5.65 22.67 23.74
N THR A 292 -6.96 22.82 23.98
CA THR A 292 -7.49 23.14 25.32
C THR A 292 -7.30 22.01 26.34
N ARG A 293 -7.06 20.78 25.87
CA ARG A 293 -6.90 19.57 26.68
C ARG A 293 -5.46 19.06 26.75
N ILE A 294 -4.48 19.79 26.19
CA ILE A 294 -3.06 19.39 26.21
C ILE A 294 -2.62 19.02 27.63
N VAL A 295 -2.98 19.84 28.63
CA VAL A 295 -2.61 19.58 30.02
C VAL A 295 -3.18 18.26 30.55
N VAL A 296 -4.39 17.87 30.14
CA VAL A 296 -4.95 16.56 30.48
C VAL A 296 -4.06 15.46 29.91
N TYR A 297 -3.72 15.53 28.62
CA TYR A 297 -2.87 14.52 27.97
C TYR A 297 -1.49 14.42 28.64
N THR A 298 -0.81 15.55 28.83
CA THR A 298 0.56 15.59 29.38
C THR A 298 0.63 15.28 30.88
N THR A 299 -0.51 15.25 31.58
CA THR A 299 -0.57 14.82 32.98
C THR A 299 -0.70 13.30 33.08
N HIS A 300 -1.36 12.66 32.11
CA HIS A 300 -1.53 11.20 32.08
C HIS A 300 -0.42 10.47 31.32
N GLU A 301 0.28 11.18 30.44
CA GLU A 301 1.30 10.62 29.57
C GLU A 301 2.64 11.35 29.72
N PRO A 302 3.79 10.63 29.71
CA PRO A 302 3.94 9.18 29.60
C PRO A 302 3.52 8.44 30.87
N ALA A 303 2.93 7.26 30.73
CA ALA A 303 2.46 6.38 31.81
C ALA A 303 3.51 5.36 32.31
N GLY A 304 4.72 5.32 31.73
CA GLY A 304 5.85 4.50 32.19
C GLY A 304 6.09 3.20 31.40
N THR A 305 7.37 2.79 31.28
CA THR A 305 7.80 1.49 30.71
C THR A 305 9.19 1.12 31.23
N SER A 306 9.76 -0.03 30.85
CA SER A 306 11.14 -0.40 31.21
C SER A 306 12.18 0.17 30.23
N THR A 307 13.38 0.48 30.73
CA THR A 307 14.52 0.81 29.85
C THR A 307 14.88 -0.34 28.90
N ARG A 308 14.66 -1.60 29.32
CA ARG A 308 14.84 -2.77 28.44
C ARG A 308 13.84 -2.81 27.28
N ASN A 309 12.60 -2.36 27.48
CA ASN A 309 11.66 -2.24 26.37
C ASN A 309 12.15 -1.20 25.36
N ILE A 310 12.66 -0.06 25.81
CA ILE A 310 13.27 0.95 24.93
C ILE A 310 14.52 0.40 24.20
N ALA A 311 15.28 -0.48 24.86
CA ALA A 311 16.42 -1.17 24.25
C ALA A 311 15.95 -2.07 23.10
N HIS A 312 14.86 -2.82 23.32
CA HIS A 312 14.28 -3.68 22.30
C HIS A 312 13.79 -2.88 21.09
N TRP A 313 13.13 -1.73 21.31
CA TRP A 313 12.76 -0.80 20.23
C TRP A 313 14.00 -0.29 19.48
N THR A 314 15.09 0.00 20.18
CA THR A 314 16.34 0.41 19.55
C THR A 314 16.90 -0.69 18.63
N GLN A 315 16.87 -1.95 19.07
CA GLN A 315 17.28 -3.10 18.24
C GLN A 315 16.42 -3.23 16.98
N MET A 316 15.10 -3.07 17.09
CA MET A 316 14.18 -3.11 15.94
C MET A 316 14.50 -2.01 14.93
N GLN A 317 14.81 -0.79 15.38
CA GLN A 317 15.20 0.31 14.49
C GLN A 317 16.52 -0.01 13.75
N GLN A 318 17.50 -0.57 14.45
CA GLN A 318 18.81 -0.87 13.87
C GLN A 318 18.74 -2.02 12.85
N THR A 319 18.09 -3.11 13.23
CA THR A 319 18.01 -4.32 12.41
C THR A 319 16.97 -4.19 11.30
N GLY A 320 15.89 -3.45 11.55
CA GLY A 320 14.70 -3.48 10.71
C GLY A 320 13.94 -4.80 10.80
N LEU A 321 14.15 -5.59 11.86
CA LEU A 321 13.53 -6.88 12.07
C LEU A 321 12.54 -6.84 13.23
N VAL A 322 11.54 -7.72 13.16
CA VAL A 322 10.64 -8.03 14.29
C VAL A 322 11.12 -9.34 14.89
N GLN A 323 11.90 -9.27 15.96
CA GLN A 323 12.53 -10.44 16.57
C GLN A 323 12.50 -10.33 18.09
N LYS A 324 12.81 -11.42 18.78
CA LYS A 324 12.97 -11.40 20.23
C LYS A 324 14.16 -10.53 20.65
N PHE A 325 14.19 -10.18 21.94
CA PHE A 325 15.21 -9.28 22.48
C PHE A 325 16.62 -9.87 22.33
N ASP A 326 17.56 -9.08 21.80
CA ASP A 326 18.96 -9.45 21.76
C ASP A 326 19.63 -9.14 23.10
N TYR A 327 20.24 -10.13 23.75
CA TYR A 327 20.93 -9.94 25.03
C TYR A 327 22.35 -9.38 24.87
N GLY A 328 22.80 -9.13 23.64
CA GLY A 328 24.04 -8.44 23.31
C GLY A 328 25.24 -9.34 23.06
N THR A 329 25.14 -10.65 23.35
CA THR A 329 26.18 -11.64 23.00
C THR A 329 25.58 -12.95 22.48
N GLU A 330 26.25 -13.59 21.53
CA GLU A 330 25.83 -14.89 20.99
C GLU A 330 25.68 -15.96 22.08
N ASN A 331 26.54 -15.94 23.11
CA ASN A 331 26.49 -16.90 24.21
C ASN A 331 25.24 -16.71 25.10
N GLU A 332 24.84 -15.47 25.36
CA GLU A 332 23.63 -15.18 26.14
C GLU A 332 22.37 -15.51 25.34
N ASN A 333 22.34 -15.16 24.05
CA ASN A 333 21.25 -15.57 23.16
C ASN A 333 21.15 -17.10 23.08
N LYS A 334 22.28 -17.81 23.01
CA LYS A 334 22.31 -19.27 23.02
C LYS A 334 21.82 -19.85 24.35
N LEU A 335 22.16 -19.24 25.48
CA LEU A 335 21.69 -19.67 26.79
C LEU A 335 20.17 -19.52 26.92
N ILE A 336 19.59 -18.46 26.35
CA ILE A 336 18.18 -18.10 26.54
C ILE A 336 17.27 -18.72 25.47
N TYR A 337 17.71 -18.72 24.21
CA TYR A 337 16.94 -19.19 23.05
C TYR A 337 17.40 -20.54 22.50
N GLY A 338 18.53 -21.08 22.97
CA GLY A 338 19.16 -22.26 22.37
C GLY A 338 19.89 -21.99 21.04
N GLN A 339 19.89 -20.74 20.57
CA GLN A 339 20.49 -20.30 19.30
C GLN A 339 21.20 -18.94 19.45
N ASN A 340 22.24 -18.69 18.64
CA ASN A 340 23.11 -17.52 18.78
C ASN A 340 22.43 -16.20 18.35
N ILE A 341 21.35 -16.28 17.57
CA ILE A 341 20.62 -15.13 17.01
C ILE A 341 19.21 -15.14 17.60
N PRO A 342 18.63 -14.00 18.01
CA PRO A 342 17.27 -13.95 18.52
C PRO A 342 16.24 -14.47 17.48
N PRO A 343 15.25 -15.29 17.89
CA PRO A 343 14.20 -15.75 16.98
C PRO A 343 13.38 -14.60 16.36
N ILE A 344 13.12 -14.70 15.06
CA ILE A 344 12.33 -13.71 14.31
C ILE A 344 10.84 -14.07 14.34
N TYR A 345 9.98 -13.08 14.57
CA TYR A 345 8.54 -13.20 14.43
C TYR A 345 8.14 -13.13 12.95
N ASN A 346 7.76 -14.26 12.38
CA ASN A 346 7.33 -14.30 10.98
C ASN A 346 5.84 -13.92 10.84
N LEU A 347 5.57 -12.67 10.45
CA LEU A 347 4.22 -12.15 10.30
C LEU A 347 3.40 -12.84 9.19
N THR A 348 4.05 -13.53 8.25
CA THR A 348 3.34 -14.35 7.24
C THR A 348 2.59 -15.53 7.86
N ASN A 349 2.91 -15.91 9.10
CA ASN A 349 2.22 -16.98 9.81
C ASN A 349 0.80 -16.59 10.26
N ILE A 350 0.47 -15.30 10.21
CA ILE A 350 -0.86 -14.81 10.57
C ILE A 350 -1.79 -15.06 9.39
N ASN A 351 -2.69 -16.04 9.52
CA ASN A 351 -3.56 -16.48 8.42
C ASN A 351 -5.02 -16.71 8.82
N SER A 352 -5.36 -16.51 10.10
CA SER A 352 -6.64 -16.94 10.69
C SER A 352 -7.48 -15.80 11.27
N VAL A 353 -6.94 -14.57 11.35
CA VAL A 353 -7.62 -13.42 11.94
C VAL A 353 -7.70 -12.29 10.91
N PRO A 354 -8.91 -11.77 10.58
CA PRO A 354 -9.06 -10.59 9.73
C PRO A 354 -8.42 -9.35 10.39
N ILE A 355 -7.56 -8.64 9.64
CA ILE A 355 -6.82 -7.48 10.13
C ILE A 355 -7.21 -6.21 9.35
N TYR A 356 -7.48 -5.14 10.08
CA TYR A 356 -7.82 -3.82 9.57
C TYR A 356 -6.72 -2.83 9.96
N LEU A 357 -6.07 -2.21 8.98
CA LEU A 357 -4.91 -1.34 9.21
C LEU A 357 -5.27 0.14 9.02
N TYR A 358 -4.98 0.96 10.04
CA TYR A 358 -5.19 2.40 10.03
C TYR A 358 -3.84 3.09 10.27
N TYR A 359 -3.28 3.74 9.25
CA TYR A 359 -1.96 4.39 9.31
C TYR A 359 -1.96 5.70 8.51
N SER A 360 -0.96 6.55 8.77
CA SER A 360 -0.83 7.87 8.15
C SER A 360 0.54 8.07 7.50
N ASP A 361 0.57 8.73 6.34
CA ASP A 361 1.81 9.14 5.66
C ASP A 361 2.61 10.15 6.50
N SER A 362 1.95 10.86 7.42
CA SER A 362 2.57 11.83 8.33
C SER A 362 3.05 11.21 9.65
N ASP A 363 2.82 9.92 9.88
CA ASP A 363 3.29 9.24 11.09
C ASP A 363 4.81 9.05 11.04
N TRP A 364 5.50 9.59 12.05
CA TRP A 364 6.96 9.52 12.13
C TRP A 364 7.46 8.23 12.77
N LEU A 365 6.61 7.44 13.42
CA LEU A 365 7.01 6.21 14.09
C LEU A 365 6.50 4.97 13.35
N ALA A 366 5.18 4.86 13.12
CA ALA A 366 4.59 3.83 12.28
C ALA A 366 4.60 4.31 10.82
N THR A 367 5.79 4.53 10.27
CA THR A 367 5.92 5.16 8.96
C THR A 367 5.24 4.33 7.88
N LYS A 368 4.64 4.98 6.89
CA LYS A 368 4.10 4.30 5.70
C LYS A 368 5.04 3.23 5.17
N LYS A 369 6.33 3.54 5.09
CA LYS A 369 7.35 2.64 4.56
C LYS A 369 7.48 1.37 5.41
N ASP A 370 7.52 1.51 6.74
CA ASP A 370 7.53 0.36 7.64
C ASP A 370 6.24 -0.47 7.54
N VAL A 371 5.07 0.18 7.52
CA VAL A 371 3.77 -0.49 7.41
C VAL A 371 3.64 -1.26 6.08
N GLU A 372 3.95 -0.60 4.95
CA GLU A 372 3.90 -1.18 3.59
C GLU A 372 4.86 -2.35 3.41
N LEU A 373 6.04 -2.29 4.03
CA LEU A 373 7.02 -3.35 3.92
C LEU A 373 6.69 -4.56 4.78
N THR A 374 6.02 -4.40 5.93
CA THR A 374 5.98 -5.49 6.93
C THR A 374 4.59 -5.93 7.38
N VAL A 375 3.57 -5.08 7.24
CA VAL A 375 2.24 -5.35 7.83
C VAL A 375 1.21 -5.82 6.80
N PHE A 376 1.40 -5.55 5.50
CA PHE A 376 0.48 -5.99 4.42
C PHE A 376 0.57 -7.48 4.05
N LEU A 377 1.33 -8.26 4.82
CA LEU A 377 1.71 -9.62 4.48
C LEU A 377 0.72 -10.74 4.87
N PRO A 378 -0.14 -10.62 5.91
CA PRO A 378 -1.12 -11.64 6.23
C PRO A 378 -2.47 -11.46 5.49
N SER A 379 -3.17 -12.56 5.23
CA SER A 379 -4.43 -12.64 4.46
C SER A 379 -5.56 -11.72 4.98
N PRO A 380 -6.67 -11.57 4.24
CA PRO A 380 -7.10 -10.31 3.64
C PRO A 380 -6.94 -9.12 4.60
N THR A 381 -5.76 -8.49 4.58
CA THR A 381 -5.56 -7.18 5.21
C THR A 381 -6.38 -6.13 4.48
N PHE A 382 -7.37 -5.56 5.17
CA PHE A 382 -8.11 -4.39 4.68
C PHE A 382 -7.37 -3.14 5.17
N SER A 383 -6.66 -2.45 4.28
CA SER A 383 -6.06 -1.16 4.62
C SER A 383 -7.08 -0.05 4.44
N CYS A 384 -7.37 0.69 5.51
CA CYS A 384 -8.33 1.76 5.47
C CYS A 384 -7.82 2.99 6.24
N PRO A 385 -7.36 4.04 5.53
CA PRO A 385 -6.90 5.26 6.18
C PRO A 385 -8.00 6.02 6.93
N THR A 386 -9.29 5.83 6.58
CA THR A 386 -10.45 6.51 7.21
C THR A 386 -11.76 5.69 7.05
N CYS A 387 -11.84 4.49 7.63
CA CYS A 387 -13.10 3.73 7.62
C CYS A 387 -13.97 4.09 8.85
N PRO A 388 -15.29 4.21 8.71
CA PRO A 388 -16.17 3.99 9.85
C PRO A 388 -16.03 2.54 10.31
N PHE A 389 -16.10 2.31 11.62
CA PHE A 389 -16.01 0.96 12.18
C PHE A 389 -17.28 0.17 11.81
N ASP A 390 -17.15 -0.80 10.91
CA ASP A 390 -18.24 -1.74 10.62
C ASP A 390 -18.11 -2.99 11.51
N TRP A 391 -18.95 -3.02 12.55
CA TRP A 391 -18.95 -4.08 13.56
C TRP A 391 -19.91 -5.24 13.24
N THR A 392 -20.55 -5.26 12.06
CA THR A 392 -21.49 -6.33 11.72
C THR A 392 -20.76 -7.65 11.38
N PRO A 393 -21.27 -8.82 11.83
CA PRO A 393 -20.81 -10.11 11.34
C PRO A 393 -21.34 -10.37 9.91
N PRO A 394 -20.59 -11.08 9.05
CA PRO A 394 -21.12 -11.49 7.75
C PRO A 394 -22.17 -12.57 7.97
N LEU A 395 -23.45 -12.22 7.77
CA LEU A 395 -24.50 -13.22 7.57
C LEU A 395 -24.46 -13.65 6.09
N GLU A 396 -24.36 -14.96 5.88
CA GLU A 396 -24.40 -15.57 4.56
C GLU A 396 -25.66 -15.16 3.80
N GLY A 397 -25.46 -14.57 2.62
CA GLY A 397 -26.42 -14.49 1.52
C GLY A 397 -27.80 -13.90 1.81
N ARG A 398 -27.97 -12.59 1.58
CA ARG A 398 -29.11 -12.01 0.81
C ARG A 398 -28.96 -10.50 0.59
N SER A 399 -29.60 -10.08 -0.49
CA SER A 399 -29.58 -8.81 -1.21
C SER A 399 -30.32 -7.61 -0.56
N ARG A 400 -30.01 -6.41 -1.08
CA ARG A 400 -30.71 -5.09 -1.01
C ARG A 400 -30.44 -4.30 0.27
N GLY A 401 -30.36 -2.97 0.29
CA GLY A 401 -30.64 -1.86 -0.63
C GLY A 401 -30.47 -0.54 0.18
N GLU A 402 -30.37 0.61 -0.50
CA GLU A 402 -30.68 1.99 -0.04
C GLU A 402 -30.53 2.31 1.48
N GLY A 403 -29.65 3.17 2.01
CA GLY A 403 -29.19 4.48 1.53
C GLY A 403 -29.85 5.62 2.34
N ILE A 404 -29.26 6.07 3.46
CA ILE A 404 -29.49 7.39 4.13
C ILE A 404 -28.20 7.75 4.92
N ILE A 405 -27.23 8.50 4.39
CA ILE A 405 -26.99 9.97 4.38
C ILE A 405 -26.89 10.65 5.76
N GLY A 406 -25.69 11.19 6.04
CA GLY A 406 -25.46 12.42 6.77
C GLY A 406 -23.97 12.65 7.01
N THR A 407 -23.53 13.84 6.63
CA THR A 407 -22.16 14.30 6.40
C THR A 407 -21.55 14.91 7.65
N ASP A 408 -20.40 14.41 8.12
CA ASP A 408 -19.35 15.29 8.66
C ASP A 408 -17.96 14.61 8.58
N GLY A 409 -17.04 15.23 7.85
CA GLY A 409 -15.82 14.60 7.33
C GLY A 409 -14.56 14.85 8.15
N ASN A 410 -14.63 14.85 9.49
CA ASN A 410 -13.56 15.41 10.33
C ASN A 410 -12.78 14.45 11.24
N ASN A 411 -12.89 13.13 11.09
CA ASN A 411 -12.18 12.19 11.98
C ASN A 411 -11.05 11.47 11.24
N ARG A 412 -9.84 12.04 11.27
CA ARG A 412 -8.61 11.32 10.92
C ARG A 412 -7.89 10.94 12.21
N ILE A 413 -7.51 9.66 12.33
CA ILE A 413 -6.80 9.13 13.49
C ILE A 413 -5.32 9.51 13.35
N GLY A 414 -4.99 10.74 13.74
CA GLY A 414 -3.64 11.15 14.06
C GLY A 414 -3.27 10.69 15.47
N ARG A 415 -1.98 10.49 15.73
CA ARG A 415 -1.40 10.00 17.00
C ARG A 415 -1.60 10.93 18.21
N ASN A 416 -2.37 11.99 18.04
CA ASN A 416 -2.60 13.00 19.04
C ASN A 416 -3.74 12.54 19.94
N MET A 417 -3.44 12.42 21.23
CA MET A 417 -4.30 11.98 22.35
C MET A 417 -5.65 12.74 22.46
N GLY A 418 -5.86 13.73 21.59
CA GLY A 418 -7.13 14.35 21.26
C GLY A 418 -7.83 13.72 20.06
N MET A 419 -8.12 12.40 20.08
CA MET A 419 -8.99 11.79 19.06
C MET A 419 -10.32 12.55 19.05
N LYS A 420 -10.55 13.42 18.07
CA LYS A 420 -11.87 13.96 17.82
C LYS A 420 -12.59 12.97 16.92
N MET A 421 -13.40 12.10 17.51
CA MET A 421 -14.44 11.39 16.77
C MET A 421 -15.71 12.28 16.81
N SER A 422 -16.13 12.86 15.68
CA SER A 422 -17.43 13.50 15.47
C SER A 422 -18.50 12.41 15.21
N GLY A 423 -19.58 12.46 16.00
CA GLY A 423 -20.62 11.42 16.11
C GLY A 423 -21.84 11.59 15.19
N SER A 424 -21.72 12.20 14.02
CA SER A 424 -22.82 12.21 13.04
C SER A 424 -22.84 10.90 12.26
N ASN A 425 -23.64 9.94 12.75
CA ASN A 425 -24.10 8.69 12.10
C ASN A 425 -23.35 7.39 12.39
N MET A 426 -23.34 6.95 13.65
CA MET A 426 -23.19 5.54 14.00
C MET A 426 -24.58 4.98 14.37
N GLN A 427 -25.31 4.40 13.41
CA GLN A 427 -26.51 3.59 13.70
C GLN A 427 -26.15 2.12 13.57
N MET A 428 -26.27 1.37 14.67
CA MET A 428 -26.26 -0.10 14.67
C MET A 428 -27.56 -0.58 15.31
N ASN A 429 -28.32 -1.41 14.60
CA ASN A 429 -29.63 -1.87 15.03
C ASN A 429 -29.48 -3.14 15.90
N ALA A 430 -29.75 -3.03 17.21
CA ALA A 430 -29.59 -4.12 18.18
C ALA A 430 -30.89 -4.86 18.53
N ASN A 431 -32.00 -4.61 17.81
CA ASN A 431 -33.30 -5.16 18.17
C ASN A 431 -33.87 -6.08 17.09
N THR A 432 -33.80 -7.39 17.29
CA THR A 432 -34.86 -8.35 16.91
C THR A 432 -34.66 -9.67 17.67
N TRP A 433 -35.19 -9.74 18.88
CA TRP A 433 -35.61 -11.00 19.50
C TRP A 433 -37.13 -10.97 19.61
N SER A 434 -37.82 -11.81 18.83
CA SER A 434 -39.19 -12.21 19.15
C SER A 434 -39.45 -13.64 18.68
N THR A 435 -39.77 -14.45 19.67
CA THR A 435 -40.22 -15.84 19.74
C THR A 435 -41.49 -16.13 18.93
N GLU A 436 -41.64 -17.39 18.46
CA GLU A 436 -42.85 -18.25 18.48
C GLU A 436 -43.37 -18.97 17.19
N TRP A 437 -43.43 -20.32 17.31
CA TRP A 437 -44.38 -21.37 16.84
C TRP A 437 -44.53 -21.87 15.36
N THR A 438 -43.96 -23.08 15.14
CA THR A 438 -44.50 -24.38 14.61
C THR A 438 -45.14 -24.65 13.22
N MET A 439 -44.72 -25.83 12.72
CA MET A 439 -45.43 -26.94 11.99
C MET A 439 -45.14 -27.22 10.49
N GLN A 440 -44.62 -28.44 10.27
CA GLN A 440 -44.44 -29.26 9.05
C GLN A 440 -45.77 -29.74 8.40
N PRO A 441 -45.85 -30.60 7.33
CA PRO A 441 -44.83 -31.32 6.52
C PRO A 441 -44.95 -31.06 4.99
N TRP A 442 -44.20 -31.69 4.05
CA TRP A 442 -44.50 -32.95 3.32
C TRP A 442 -43.22 -33.57 2.70
N SER A 443 -43.17 -34.91 2.70
CA SER A 443 -42.15 -35.86 2.19
C SER A 443 -42.25 -36.09 0.65
N TRP A 444 -41.25 -36.62 -0.08
CA TRP A 444 -40.86 -38.04 -0.18
C TRP A 444 -39.42 -38.27 -0.73
N SER A 445 -38.84 -39.36 -0.23
CA SER A 445 -37.57 -40.07 -0.44
C SER A 445 -37.46 -40.87 -1.75
N VAL A 446 -36.23 -41.21 -2.21
CA VAL A 446 -35.68 -42.58 -2.47
C VAL A 446 -34.13 -42.51 -2.66
N GLU A 447 -33.41 -43.48 -2.09
CA GLU A 447 -31.97 -43.84 -2.18
C GLU A 447 -31.90 -45.38 -2.53
N PRO A 448 -30.76 -46.13 -2.64
CA PRO A 448 -29.34 -45.86 -2.97
C PRO A 448 -28.66 -46.98 -3.87
N GLU A 449 -27.31 -47.11 -3.78
CA GLU A 449 -26.41 -48.28 -4.10
C GLU A 449 -25.66 -48.30 -5.48
N VAL A 450 -24.38 -48.71 -5.69
CA VAL A 450 -23.37 -49.48 -4.91
C VAL A 450 -21.96 -49.53 -5.58
N THR A 451 -20.90 -49.64 -4.74
CA THR A 451 -19.54 -50.28 -4.86
C THR A 451 -18.35 -49.81 -5.73
N SER A 452 -17.18 -49.90 -5.06
CA SER A 452 -15.79 -49.98 -5.52
C SER A 452 -15.40 -51.38 -6.07
N PRO A 453 -14.17 -51.59 -6.61
CA PRO A 453 -13.09 -52.14 -5.76
C PRO A 453 -11.64 -51.73 -6.14
N THR A 454 -10.72 -52.28 -5.35
CA THR A 454 -9.28 -52.04 -5.11
C THR A 454 -8.31 -52.97 -5.89
N PHE A 455 -7.00 -52.69 -5.74
CA PHE A 455 -5.80 -53.59 -5.71
C PHE A 455 -4.69 -53.46 -6.79
N THR A 456 -3.56 -52.86 -6.34
CA THR A 456 -2.15 -53.34 -6.28
C THR A 456 -1.37 -53.96 -7.47
N SER A 457 -0.23 -53.30 -7.74
CA SER A 457 1.17 -53.76 -7.70
C SER A 457 1.72 -54.92 -8.58
N THR A 458 2.97 -54.66 -9.02
CA THR A 458 4.13 -55.54 -9.29
C THR A 458 4.53 -55.88 -10.74
N LEU A 459 5.84 -55.64 -10.99
CA LEU A 459 6.71 -56.05 -12.11
C LEU A 459 6.82 -57.58 -12.24
N PRO A 460 7.21 -58.11 -13.42
CA PRO A 460 8.61 -58.59 -13.63
C PRO A 460 9.14 -58.34 -15.07
N THR A 461 10.39 -57.92 -15.30
CA THR A 461 11.67 -58.68 -15.40
C THR A 461 11.97 -59.37 -16.77
N ILE A 462 12.75 -58.67 -17.61
CA ILE A 462 13.99 -59.02 -18.38
C ILE A 462 14.12 -60.41 -19.10
N ILE A 463 14.46 -60.43 -20.41
CA ILE A 463 15.77 -60.86 -21.02
C ILE A 463 15.75 -60.85 -22.58
N ASN A 464 16.62 -59.96 -23.11
CA ASN A 464 17.45 -59.90 -24.34
C ASN A 464 17.27 -60.83 -25.56
N SER A 465 17.26 -60.22 -26.76
CA SER A 465 18.38 -60.15 -27.76
C SER A 465 17.90 -59.38 -29.01
N GLY A 466 18.67 -58.64 -29.82
CA GLY A 466 20.08 -58.26 -29.84
C GLY A 466 20.31 -57.03 -30.76
N GLN A 467 21.50 -56.46 -30.57
CA GLN A 467 22.28 -55.39 -31.22
C GLN A 467 21.86 -54.74 -32.57
N LYS A 468 22.01 -53.39 -32.66
CA LYS A 468 23.16 -52.69 -33.31
C LYS A 468 23.11 -51.13 -33.18
N HIS A 469 24.20 -50.56 -32.63
CA HIS A 469 24.86 -49.22 -32.72
C HIS A 469 24.04 -47.91 -32.95
N VAL A 470 24.24 -46.77 -32.25
CA VAL A 470 25.46 -45.93 -32.02
C VAL A 470 25.38 -45.13 -30.68
N GLU A 471 26.50 -44.99 -29.94
CA GLU A 471 26.67 -44.26 -28.65
C GLU A 471 27.33 -42.86 -28.80
N GLY A 472 27.17 -41.98 -27.80
CA GLY A 472 28.16 -40.92 -27.53
C GLY A 472 27.80 -39.73 -26.64
N GLY A 473 27.22 -39.91 -25.44
CA GLY A 473 27.08 -38.85 -24.42
C GLY A 473 28.27 -38.79 -23.46
N ARG A 474 28.87 -37.60 -23.21
CA ARG A 474 29.96 -37.38 -22.23
C ARG A 474 29.43 -37.02 -20.84
N ARG A 475 29.96 -37.69 -19.80
CA ARG A 475 29.77 -37.37 -18.37
C ARG A 475 30.58 -36.12 -17.93
N PRO A 476 30.19 -35.43 -16.83
CA PRO A 476 30.89 -34.23 -16.36
C PRO A 476 32.27 -34.56 -15.77
N ASN A 477 33.25 -33.71 -16.09
CA ASN A 477 34.63 -33.84 -15.64
C ASN A 477 34.75 -33.48 -14.14
N ILE A 478 34.89 -34.51 -13.31
CA ILE A 478 35.04 -34.44 -11.84
C ILE A 478 36.22 -33.56 -11.40
N ASP A 479 37.26 -33.45 -12.22
CA ASP A 479 38.44 -32.66 -11.88
C ASP A 479 38.17 -31.15 -11.97
N LYS A 480 37.26 -30.73 -12.86
CA LYS A 480 36.79 -29.34 -12.98
C LYS A 480 35.96 -28.88 -11.79
N ILE A 481 35.15 -29.79 -11.24
CA ILE A 481 34.35 -29.53 -10.03
C ILE A 481 35.27 -29.42 -8.80
N LYS A 482 36.33 -30.23 -8.73
CA LYS A 482 37.33 -30.17 -7.66
C LYS A 482 38.20 -28.91 -7.72
N GLU A 483 38.53 -28.41 -8.92
CA GLU A 483 39.20 -27.11 -9.09
C GLU A 483 38.35 -25.93 -8.62
N ILE A 484 37.06 -25.91 -8.97
CA ILE A 484 36.11 -24.88 -8.50
C ILE A 484 35.92 -24.95 -6.98
N PHE A 485 35.93 -26.16 -6.41
CA PHE A 485 35.82 -26.36 -4.97
C PHE A 485 37.06 -25.82 -4.23
N CYS A 486 38.27 -26.11 -4.73
CA CYS A 486 39.51 -25.66 -4.09
C CYS A 486 39.80 -24.16 -4.30
N SER A 487 39.31 -23.54 -5.39
CA SER A 487 39.41 -22.08 -5.57
C SER A 487 38.50 -21.28 -4.63
N ARG A 488 37.37 -21.88 -4.21
CA ARG A 488 36.41 -21.26 -3.29
C ARG A 488 36.68 -21.57 -1.82
N HIS A 489 37.36 -22.68 -1.53
CA HIS A 489 37.68 -23.13 -0.17
C HIS A 489 39.17 -23.52 -0.04
N PRO A 490 40.10 -22.57 -0.18
CA PRO A 490 41.55 -22.84 -0.25
C PRO A 490 42.12 -23.47 1.03
N ASN A 491 41.49 -23.22 2.18
CA ASN A 491 41.91 -23.76 3.47
C ASN A 491 41.35 -25.18 3.75
N ASN A 492 40.65 -25.80 2.80
CA ASN A 492 40.15 -27.16 2.95
C ASN A 492 41.33 -28.15 2.88
N PRO A 493 41.47 -29.10 3.83
CA PRO A 493 42.61 -30.03 3.89
C PRO A 493 42.75 -30.91 2.64
N LYS A 494 41.68 -31.09 1.84
CA LYS A 494 41.72 -31.80 0.56
C LYS A 494 42.36 -31.01 -0.59
N CYS A 495 42.69 -29.74 -0.37
CA CYS A 495 43.24 -28.82 -1.37
C CYS A 495 44.72 -28.47 -1.13
N GLN A 496 45.37 -29.05 -0.10
CA GLN A 496 46.79 -28.82 0.18
C GLN A 496 47.68 -29.64 -0.77
N GLY A 497 48.59 -28.97 -1.50
CA GLY A 497 49.61 -29.61 -2.34
C GLY A 497 49.54 -29.35 -3.85
N ARG A 498 48.80 -28.35 -4.33
CA ARG A 498 48.83 -27.95 -5.75
C ARG A 498 49.34 -26.53 -5.92
N SER A 499 50.54 -26.42 -6.48
CA SER A 499 51.25 -25.18 -6.81
C SER A 499 50.59 -24.43 -7.96
N GLU A 500 50.62 -23.10 -7.88
CA GLU A 500 50.12 -22.12 -8.84
C GLU A 500 50.70 -22.29 -10.26
N SER A 501 49.87 -22.04 -11.27
CA SER A 501 50.26 -21.84 -12.68
C SER A 501 49.19 -21.01 -13.42
N PRO A 502 49.56 -20.18 -14.40
CA PRO A 502 49.00 -18.85 -14.57
C PRO A 502 47.96 -18.77 -15.70
N ILE A 503 46.78 -18.27 -15.37
CA ILE A 503 45.88 -17.65 -16.36
C ILE A 503 45.52 -16.27 -15.82
N GLN A 504 46.47 -15.36 -15.94
CA GLN A 504 46.19 -13.93 -16.03
C GLN A 504 46.00 -13.58 -17.51
N ASN A 505 45.05 -12.68 -17.76
CA ASN A 505 44.78 -11.97 -19.02
C ASN A 505 43.89 -12.70 -20.03
N LEU A 506 42.57 -12.57 -19.84
CA LEU A 506 41.59 -12.15 -20.85
C LEU A 506 40.26 -11.85 -20.13
N ILE A 507 40.25 -10.74 -19.38
CA ILE A 507 39.01 -10.06 -18.96
C ILE A 507 38.86 -8.88 -19.92
N PRO A 508 37.84 -8.83 -20.79
CA PRO A 508 37.41 -7.56 -21.36
C PRO A 508 37.02 -6.68 -20.18
N GLN A 509 37.72 -5.56 -20.03
CA GLN A 509 37.44 -4.54 -19.03
C GLN A 509 35.95 -4.22 -19.07
N THR A 510 35.21 -4.66 -18.05
CA THR A 510 33.96 -4.02 -17.69
C THR A 510 34.35 -2.61 -17.27
N THR A 511 34.16 -1.66 -18.19
CA THR A 511 34.03 -0.25 -17.82
C THR A 511 33.06 -0.22 -16.62
N PRO A 512 33.39 0.46 -15.52
CA PRO A 512 32.45 0.60 -14.43
C PRO A 512 31.18 1.21 -15.02
N GLN A 513 30.07 0.48 -15.00
CA GLN A 513 28.79 1.15 -15.06
C GLN A 513 28.81 2.15 -13.90
N PRO A 514 28.53 3.43 -14.13
CA PRO A 514 28.41 4.37 -13.03
C PRO A 514 27.39 3.76 -12.07
N GLN A 515 27.80 3.58 -10.81
CA GLN A 515 26.86 3.33 -9.73
C GLN A 515 25.90 4.52 -9.76
N ILE A 516 24.73 4.32 -10.35
CA ILE A 516 23.60 5.21 -10.17
C ILE A 516 23.32 5.11 -8.68
N GLN A 517 23.73 6.13 -7.94
CA GLN A 517 23.15 6.41 -6.64
C GLN A 517 21.65 6.50 -6.88
N ILE A 518 20.90 5.51 -6.41
CA ILE A 518 19.46 5.56 -6.38
C ILE A 518 19.12 6.61 -5.31
N GLU A 519 19.13 7.88 -5.69
CA GLU A 519 18.29 8.86 -5.03
C GLU A 519 16.85 8.35 -5.17
N GLU A 520 16.17 8.16 -4.03
CA GLU A 520 14.79 7.68 -4.02
C GLU A 520 13.91 8.60 -4.89
N PRO A 521 13.24 8.10 -5.94
CA PRO A 521 12.32 8.91 -6.71
C PRO A 521 11.15 9.33 -5.81
N LYS A 522 10.98 10.65 -5.65
CA LYS A 522 9.81 11.28 -5.03
C LYS A 522 8.59 11.15 -5.97
N THR A 523 8.05 9.96 -6.19
CA THR A 523 6.87 9.82 -7.06
C THR A 523 5.69 9.19 -6.31
N LYS A 524 4.79 10.07 -5.85
CA LYS A 524 3.42 9.70 -5.47
C LYS A 524 2.77 9.12 -6.72
N SER A 525 2.31 7.86 -6.73
CA SER A 525 1.58 7.34 -7.89
C SER A 525 0.31 8.18 -8.10
N MET A 526 0.30 9.00 -9.14
CA MET A 526 -0.83 9.87 -9.45
C MET A 526 -2.02 9.00 -9.93
N PRO A 527 -3.25 9.27 -9.47
CA PRO A 527 -4.43 8.65 -10.04
C PRO A 527 -4.55 8.91 -11.55
N PHE A 528 -5.21 8.01 -12.28
CA PHE A 528 -5.52 8.21 -13.70
C PHE A 528 -6.24 9.54 -13.93
N GLY A 529 -5.78 10.33 -14.90
CA GLY A 529 -6.32 11.65 -15.23
C GLY A 529 -6.07 12.77 -14.21
N TYR A 530 -5.28 12.51 -13.16
CA TYR A 530 -4.88 13.54 -12.19
C TYR A 530 -3.67 14.34 -12.68
N LEU A 531 -3.65 15.63 -12.34
CA LEU A 531 -2.53 16.53 -12.54
C LEU A 531 -2.29 17.31 -11.23
N ASP A 532 -1.05 17.32 -10.74
CA ASP A 532 -0.71 18.12 -9.55
C ASP A 532 -0.79 19.64 -9.85
N ALA A 533 -0.82 20.49 -8.83
CA ALA A 533 -0.99 21.93 -9.04
C ALA A 533 0.18 22.59 -9.77
N GLU A 534 1.43 22.14 -9.56
CA GLU A 534 2.58 22.76 -10.23
C GLU A 534 2.50 22.50 -11.73
N ALA A 535 2.23 21.25 -12.11
CA ALA A 535 1.99 20.84 -13.48
C ALA A 535 0.75 21.51 -14.09
N ARG A 536 -0.34 21.61 -13.33
CA ARG A 536 -1.58 22.28 -13.75
C ARG A 536 -1.37 23.77 -14.01
N ASP A 537 -0.66 24.47 -13.12
CA ASP A 537 -0.40 25.88 -13.28
C ASP A 537 0.55 26.14 -14.47
N ALA A 538 1.55 25.27 -14.66
CA ALA A 538 2.46 25.32 -15.81
C ALA A 538 1.72 25.14 -17.14
N ILE A 539 0.84 24.14 -17.26
CA ILE A 539 0.12 23.86 -18.50
C ILE A 539 -0.97 24.92 -18.79
N ILE A 540 -1.67 25.43 -17.77
CA ILE A 540 -2.69 26.48 -17.94
C ILE A 540 -2.07 27.80 -18.41
N LYS A 541 -0.84 28.12 -17.99
CA LYS A 541 -0.13 29.34 -18.38
C LYS A 541 -0.09 29.55 -19.90
N ASN A 542 0.00 28.46 -20.66
CA ASN A 542 0.01 28.48 -22.14
C ASN A 542 -1.32 28.96 -22.73
N CYS A 543 -2.44 28.67 -22.08
CA CYS A 543 -3.74 29.18 -22.49
C CYS A 543 -3.92 30.66 -22.09
N GLN A 544 -3.38 31.08 -20.94
CA GLN A 544 -3.56 32.47 -20.47
C GLN A 544 -2.66 33.46 -21.23
N SER A 545 -1.50 33.00 -21.71
CA SER A 545 -0.56 33.82 -22.48
C SER A 545 -1.04 34.12 -23.90
N GLY A 546 -2.12 33.47 -24.37
CA GLY A 546 -2.63 33.60 -25.73
C GLY A 546 -1.76 32.93 -26.79
N ILE A 547 -0.75 32.14 -26.39
CA ILE A 547 0.12 31.39 -27.31
C ILE A 547 -0.68 30.32 -28.05
N VAL A 548 -1.68 29.72 -27.40
CA VAL A 548 -2.58 28.73 -27.98
C VAL A 548 -4.03 29.02 -27.59
N ASP A 549 -4.93 28.93 -28.55
CA ASP A 549 -6.37 28.99 -28.28
C ASP A 549 -6.86 27.64 -27.75
N CYS A 550 -6.88 27.51 -26.42
CA CYS A 550 -7.33 26.30 -25.75
C CYS A 550 -8.84 26.04 -25.82
N LYS A 551 -9.64 26.95 -26.41
CA LYS A 551 -11.10 26.80 -26.51
C LYS A 551 -11.52 26.24 -27.86
N SER A 552 -10.84 26.63 -28.93
CA SER A 552 -11.14 26.17 -30.29
C SER A 552 -10.42 24.85 -30.59
N GLN A 553 -11.01 24.03 -31.46
CA GLN A 553 -10.35 22.80 -31.91
C GLN A 553 -9.10 23.14 -32.74
N PRO A 554 -7.95 22.45 -32.53
CA PRO A 554 -6.79 22.62 -33.38
C PRO A 554 -7.09 22.26 -34.84
N PHE A 555 -6.36 22.90 -35.76
CA PHE A 555 -6.51 22.66 -37.19
C PHE A 555 -6.36 21.15 -37.54
N GLY A 556 -7.26 20.64 -38.38
CA GLY A 556 -7.23 19.26 -38.86
C GLY A 556 -7.85 18.20 -37.92
N MET A 557 -8.19 18.55 -36.67
CA MET A 557 -8.68 17.57 -35.69
C MET A 557 -10.10 17.09 -35.98
N GLU A 558 -11.00 18.00 -36.36
CA GLU A 558 -12.35 17.65 -36.82
C GLU A 558 -12.32 16.82 -38.12
N GLN A 559 -11.37 17.13 -39.02
CA GLN A 559 -11.16 16.33 -40.24
C GLN A 559 -10.72 14.91 -39.88
N LYS A 560 -9.73 14.76 -38.99
CA LYS A 560 -9.30 13.45 -38.50
C LYS A 560 -10.48 12.68 -37.87
N ARG A 561 -11.27 13.32 -37.00
CA ARG A 561 -12.47 12.71 -36.40
C ARG A 561 -13.45 12.21 -37.44
N ASN A 562 -13.79 13.02 -38.44
CA ASN A 562 -14.71 12.62 -39.50
C ASN A 562 -14.15 11.46 -40.32
N MET A 563 -12.83 11.41 -40.55
CA MET A 563 -12.19 10.29 -41.22
C MET A 563 -12.21 9.02 -40.37
N VAL A 564 -12.01 9.10 -39.05
CA VAL A 564 -12.13 7.96 -38.14
C VAL A 564 -13.55 7.41 -38.15
N ILE A 565 -14.57 8.28 -38.06
CA ILE A 565 -15.99 7.89 -38.16
C ILE A 565 -16.24 7.17 -39.48
N GLN A 566 -15.82 7.77 -40.60
CA GLN A 566 -16.06 7.22 -41.93
C GLN A 566 -15.38 5.85 -42.11
N ASN A 567 -14.13 5.70 -41.67
CA ASN A 567 -13.39 4.45 -41.77
C ASN A 567 -14.04 3.33 -40.93
N GLU A 568 -14.44 3.62 -39.69
CA GLU A 568 -15.13 2.66 -38.83
C GLU A 568 -16.52 2.30 -39.38
N MET A 569 -17.25 3.26 -39.94
CA MET A 569 -18.53 3.01 -40.60
C MET A 569 -18.38 2.14 -41.85
N ASP A 570 -17.39 2.43 -42.70
CA ASP A 570 -17.13 1.66 -43.91
C ASP A 570 -16.65 0.24 -43.57
N PHE A 571 -15.83 0.10 -42.53
CA PHE A 571 -15.47 -1.20 -41.98
C PHE A 571 -16.71 -1.97 -41.50
N ALA A 572 -17.57 -1.35 -40.70
CA ALA A 572 -18.79 -1.97 -40.18
C ALA A 572 -19.75 -2.40 -41.30
N ARG A 573 -19.95 -1.57 -42.33
CA ARG A 573 -20.77 -1.89 -43.52
C ARG A 573 -20.22 -3.10 -44.28
N LYS A 574 -18.90 -3.14 -44.48
CA LYS A 574 -18.23 -4.27 -45.16
C LYS A 574 -18.27 -5.54 -44.32
N GLN A 575 -18.32 -5.43 -42.99
CA GLN A 575 -18.18 -6.55 -42.06
C GLN A 575 -19.52 -7.19 -41.67
N TYR A 576 -20.58 -6.41 -41.50
CA TYR A 576 -21.86 -6.89 -40.95
C TYR A 576 -23.00 -6.61 -41.93
N SER A 577 -23.37 -7.59 -42.75
CA SER A 577 -24.32 -7.39 -43.86
C SER A 577 -25.81 -7.31 -43.46
N SER A 578 -26.16 -7.56 -42.18
CA SER A 578 -27.57 -7.63 -41.72
C SER A 578 -27.79 -7.37 -40.21
N SER A 579 -26.84 -6.74 -39.50
CA SER A 579 -26.87 -6.64 -38.03
C SER A 579 -27.34 -5.27 -37.51
N SER A 580 -27.99 -5.23 -36.34
CA SER A 580 -28.35 -4.03 -35.58
C SER A 580 -27.16 -3.11 -35.22
N TYR A 581 -25.93 -3.61 -35.39
CA TYR A 581 -24.66 -2.86 -35.29
C TYR A 581 -24.41 -1.85 -36.43
N LEU A 582 -25.24 -1.85 -37.49
CA LEU A 582 -25.07 -0.99 -38.67
C LEU A 582 -25.55 0.45 -38.51
N SER A 583 -26.16 0.83 -37.37
CA SER A 583 -26.66 2.20 -37.24
C SER A 583 -25.47 3.17 -37.15
N PRO A 584 -25.41 4.22 -38.00
CA PRO A 584 -24.42 5.31 -37.88
C PRO A 584 -24.29 5.84 -36.44
N GLY A 585 -25.39 5.78 -35.68
CA GLY A 585 -25.44 6.20 -34.29
C GLY A 585 -24.51 5.43 -33.34
N ILE A 586 -24.19 4.14 -33.56
CA ILE A 586 -23.33 3.37 -32.64
C ILE A 586 -21.86 3.80 -32.76
N VAL A 587 -21.33 3.90 -33.99
CA VAL A 587 -19.95 4.34 -34.23
C VAL A 587 -19.75 5.77 -33.71
N THR A 588 -20.69 6.66 -34.01
CA THR A 588 -20.68 8.04 -33.50
C THR A 588 -20.76 8.07 -31.98
N LYS A 589 -21.68 7.30 -31.36
CA LYS A 589 -21.81 7.22 -29.90
C LYS A 589 -20.52 6.77 -29.22
N ARG A 590 -19.83 5.75 -29.75
CA ARG A 590 -18.54 5.29 -29.20
C ARG A 590 -17.47 6.36 -29.30
N ILE A 591 -17.38 7.04 -30.43
CA ILE A 591 -16.42 8.14 -30.65
C ILE A 591 -16.75 9.36 -29.77
N ASP A 592 -18.04 9.63 -29.54
CA ASP A 592 -18.50 10.62 -28.57
C ASP A 592 -18.14 10.24 -27.14
N LEU A 593 -18.25 8.96 -26.78
CA LEU A 593 -17.87 8.46 -25.46
C LEU A 593 -16.37 8.64 -25.19
N VAL A 594 -15.52 8.47 -26.20
CA VAL A 594 -14.07 8.77 -26.09
C VAL A 594 -13.85 10.28 -25.88
N HIS A 595 -14.60 11.13 -26.55
CA HIS A 595 -14.52 12.57 -26.30
C HIS A 595 -15.04 12.96 -24.90
N GLU A 596 -16.10 12.32 -24.42
CA GLU A 596 -16.60 12.47 -23.05
C GLU A 596 -15.54 12.06 -22.02
N LEU A 597 -14.85 10.94 -22.25
CA LEU A 597 -13.71 10.51 -21.45
C LEU A 597 -12.65 11.62 -21.35
N LYS A 598 -12.22 12.20 -22.48
CA LYS A 598 -11.25 13.31 -22.48
C LYS A 598 -11.77 14.55 -21.76
N LEU A 599 -13.05 14.89 -21.93
CA LEU A 599 -13.67 16.02 -21.20
C LEU A 599 -13.64 15.79 -19.69
N LYS A 600 -13.95 14.57 -19.23
CA LYS A 600 -13.83 14.21 -17.81
C LYS A 600 -12.39 14.27 -17.32
N MET A 601 -11.42 13.82 -18.12
CA MET A 601 -9.99 13.92 -17.77
C MET A 601 -9.55 15.38 -17.58
N ILE A 602 -9.91 16.28 -18.50
CA ILE A 602 -9.65 17.72 -18.38
C ILE A 602 -10.24 18.28 -17.07
N LYS A 603 -11.46 17.86 -16.72
CA LYS A 603 -12.12 18.32 -15.51
C LYS A 603 -11.45 17.77 -14.24
N VAL A 604 -11.09 16.49 -14.21
CA VAL A 604 -10.35 15.86 -13.09
C VAL A 604 -8.94 16.45 -12.92
N ALA A 605 -8.27 16.77 -14.03
CA ALA A 605 -6.97 17.46 -14.02
C ALA A 605 -7.05 18.93 -13.56
N GLY A 606 -8.26 19.48 -13.37
CA GLY A 606 -8.47 20.88 -13.01
C GLY A 606 -8.21 21.87 -14.14
N LEU A 607 -8.18 21.38 -15.38
CA LEU A 607 -8.04 22.18 -16.60
C LEU A 607 -9.39 22.69 -17.13
N GLY A 608 -10.50 22.17 -16.57
CA GLY A 608 -11.87 22.53 -16.94
C GLY A 608 -12.55 23.59 -16.07
N GLU A 609 -12.03 23.90 -14.88
CA GLU A 609 -12.63 24.84 -13.92
C GLU A 609 -11.65 25.93 -13.47
N TYR A 610 -11.53 26.99 -14.26
CA TYR A 610 -11.04 28.35 -13.93
C TYR A 610 -11.48 29.26 -15.09
N VAL A 611 -11.17 30.57 -15.08
CA VAL A 611 -11.51 31.57 -16.13
C VAL A 611 -11.13 31.13 -17.57
N ILE A 612 -10.33 30.08 -17.71
CA ILE A 612 -9.81 29.54 -18.97
C ILE A 612 -10.18 28.06 -19.07
N LYS A 613 -11.21 27.77 -19.87
CA LYS A 613 -11.74 26.43 -20.15
C LYS A 613 -10.91 25.78 -21.26
N VAL A 614 -10.09 24.78 -20.92
CA VAL A 614 -9.41 23.95 -21.93
C VAL A 614 -10.43 23.00 -22.55
N THR A 615 -10.49 22.95 -23.87
CA THR A 615 -11.30 21.99 -24.63
C THR A 615 -10.34 20.94 -25.20
N PRO A 616 -10.45 19.66 -24.79
CA PRO A 616 -9.56 18.62 -25.28
C PRO A 616 -9.77 18.41 -26.78
N VAL A 617 -8.73 17.89 -27.44
CA VAL A 617 -8.83 17.57 -28.85
C VAL A 617 -9.94 16.56 -29.12
N ASN A 618 -10.76 16.85 -30.12
CA ASN A 618 -11.83 15.98 -30.58
C ASN A 618 -11.47 15.35 -31.93
N ASP A 619 -10.46 14.47 -31.91
CA ASP A 619 -9.94 13.79 -33.11
C ASP A 619 -10.49 12.37 -33.33
N GLY A 620 -11.43 11.96 -32.48
CA GLY A 620 -12.09 10.66 -32.52
C GLY A 620 -11.26 9.48 -31.98
N THR A 621 -10.10 9.75 -31.39
CA THR A 621 -9.17 8.74 -30.87
C THR A 621 -8.81 9.04 -29.42
N PHE A 622 -8.27 8.07 -28.68
CA PHE A 622 -7.64 8.28 -27.38
C PHE A 622 -6.12 8.28 -27.57
N GLU A 623 -5.39 9.14 -26.84
CA GLU A 623 -3.92 9.21 -26.89
C GLU A 623 -3.29 9.53 -28.26
N HIS A 624 -4.09 9.72 -29.33
CA HIS A 624 -3.76 10.01 -30.73
C HIS A 624 -3.99 8.83 -31.68
N ASP A 625 -3.65 7.61 -31.29
CA ASP A 625 -3.64 6.43 -32.16
C ASP A 625 -4.42 5.24 -31.59
N VAL A 626 -5.00 5.39 -30.39
CA VAL A 626 -5.78 4.33 -29.74
C VAL A 626 -7.26 4.49 -30.01
N LEU A 627 -7.88 3.41 -30.49
CA LEU A 627 -9.33 3.22 -30.52
C LEU A 627 -9.77 2.46 -29.26
N LEU A 628 -10.83 2.93 -28.62
CA LEU A 628 -11.40 2.26 -27.45
C LEU A 628 -12.76 1.66 -27.80
N THR A 629 -13.01 0.46 -27.28
CA THR A 629 -14.38 -0.10 -27.25
C THR A 629 -15.27 0.71 -26.30
N GLU A 630 -16.60 0.63 -26.46
CA GLU A 630 -17.53 1.33 -25.57
C GLU A 630 -17.30 0.99 -24.10
N SER A 631 -17.08 -0.29 -23.81
CA SER A 631 -16.79 -0.76 -22.46
C SER A 631 -15.45 -0.25 -21.95
N GLN A 632 -14.38 -0.27 -22.74
CA GLN A 632 -13.10 0.30 -22.33
C GLN A 632 -13.24 1.79 -21.97
N ALA A 633 -13.89 2.58 -22.83
CA ALA A 633 -14.12 4.00 -22.58
C ALA A 633 -15.00 4.23 -21.34
N GLN A 634 -16.10 3.47 -21.17
CA GLN A 634 -16.98 3.58 -20.01
C GLN A 634 -16.26 3.20 -18.71
N ASN A 635 -15.39 2.19 -18.73
CA ASN A 635 -14.62 1.80 -17.55
C ASN A 635 -13.61 2.87 -17.14
N LEU A 636 -12.96 3.53 -18.10
CA LEU A 636 -12.08 4.67 -17.83
C LEU A 636 -12.88 5.88 -17.30
N ILE A 637 -14.06 6.14 -17.86
CA ILE A 637 -14.99 7.17 -17.35
C ILE A 637 -15.39 6.89 -15.89
N ASN A 638 -15.80 5.66 -15.60
CA ASN A 638 -16.20 5.25 -14.25
C ASN A 638 -15.04 5.38 -13.25
N ALA A 639 -13.80 5.11 -13.69
CA ALA A 639 -12.60 5.31 -12.89
C ALA A 639 -12.33 6.80 -12.58
N LEU A 640 -12.64 7.70 -13.51
CA LEU A 640 -12.54 9.15 -13.30
C LEU A 640 -13.64 9.70 -12.40
N ASP A 641 -14.86 9.16 -12.46
CA ASP A 641 -15.93 9.52 -11.53
C ASP A 641 -15.59 9.12 -10.08
N GLN A 642 -14.73 8.12 -9.94
CA GLN A 642 -14.08 7.72 -8.71
C GLN A 642 -12.78 8.47 -8.45
N THR A 643 -12.52 9.62 -9.05
CA THR A 643 -11.34 10.48 -8.79
C THR A 643 -11.83 11.86 -8.31
N PRO A 644 -11.29 12.43 -7.21
CA PRO A 644 -11.85 13.65 -6.62
C PRO A 644 -11.58 14.87 -7.52
N TYR A 645 -12.58 15.75 -7.70
CA TYR A 645 -12.44 17.02 -8.45
C TYR A 645 -11.60 18.06 -7.69
N PRO A 646 -10.72 18.82 -8.37
CA PRO A 646 -10.05 19.98 -7.79
C PRO A 646 -10.99 21.20 -7.78
N SER A 647 -11.46 21.64 -6.61
CA SER A 647 -12.29 22.85 -6.48
C SER A 647 -11.47 24.11 -6.19
N THR A 648 -12.01 25.27 -6.59
CA THR A 648 -11.35 26.59 -6.74
C THR A 648 -11.08 27.38 -5.46
N LYS A 649 -11.11 26.77 -4.28
CA LYS A 649 -10.66 27.43 -3.03
C LYS A 649 -9.17 27.19 -2.85
N LYS A 650 -8.47 28.12 -2.20
CA LYS A 650 -7.02 28.02 -1.92
C LYS A 650 -6.77 26.78 -1.05
N TYR A 651 -6.50 25.62 -1.68
CA TYR A 651 -6.38 24.33 -1.00
C TYR A 651 -4.94 24.06 -0.60
N GLY A 652 -4.71 24.00 0.71
CA GLY A 652 -3.79 22.98 1.25
C GLY A 652 -4.40 21.61 0.92
N TYR A 653 -3.58 20.74 0.35
CA TYR A 653 -3.98 19.45 -0.24
C TYR A 653 -4.65 18.51 0.77
N GLY A 654 -5.96 18.68 0.95
CA GLY A 654 -6.83 17.71 1.61
C GLY A 654 -6.99 16.48 0.73
N HIS A 655 -6.31 15.40 1.08
CA HIS A 655 -6.49 14.10 0.43
C HIS A 655 -7.82 13.47 0.85
N GLY A 656 -8.94 13.96 0.32
CA GLY A 656 -10.12 13.12 0.14
C GLY A 656 -9.79 12.11 -0.94
N ARG A 657 -9.74 10.81 -0.61
CA ARG A 657 -9.74 9.77 -1.64
C ARG A 657 -11.18 9.31 -1.81
N SER A 658 -11.67 9.59 -3.01
CA SER A 658 -12.77 8.91 -3.67
C SER A 658 -12.67 7.38 -3.52
N GLN A 659 -13.84 6.75 -3.40
CA GLN A 659 -14.00 5.30 -3.42
C GLN A 659 -13.32 4.74 -4.67
N ARG A 660 -12.16 4.10 -4.52
CA ARG A 660 -11.67 3.20 -5.57
C ARG A 660 -12.51 1.93 -5.48
N SER A 661 -13.52 1.89 -6.32
CA SER A 661 -14.23 0.65 -6.61
C SER A 661 -13.22 -0.30 -7.21
N SER A 662 -13.07 -1.46 -6.59
CA SER A 662 -12.34 -2.59 -7.13
C SER A 662 -12.89 -2.92 -8.51
N LEU A 663 -12.04 -2.91 -9.54
CA LEU A 663 -12.33 -3.74 -10.70
C LEU A 663 -11.05 -4.29 -11.32
N PHE A 664 -10.84 -5.57 -11.05
CA PHE A 664 -9.91 -6.48 -11.71
C PHE A 664 -9.90 -6.30 -13.24
N LEU A 665 -8.73 -6.39 -13.86
CA LEU A 665 -8.58 -6.75 -15.29
C LEU A 665 -8.04 -8.17 -15.47
N ASP A 666 -8.57 -9.12 -14.71
CA ASP A 666 -8.69 -10.48 -15.24
C ASP A 666 -10.08 -10.72 -15.88
N GLN A 667 -10.96 -9.72 -15.85
CA GLN A 667 -12.33 -9.81 -16.41
C GLN A 667 -12.86 -8.55 -17.13
N LEU A 668 -11.99 -7.61 -17.52
CA LEU A 668 -12.42 -6.47 -18.35
C LEU A 668 -11.50 -6.32 -19.58
N GLN A 669 -12.00 -6.85 -20.71
CA GLN A 669 -11.88 -6.37 -22.10
C GLN A 669 -10.64 -5.55 -22.56
N THR A 670 -9.42 -5.92 -22.18
CA THR A 670 -8.38 -6.15 -23.20
C THR A 670 -8.25 -7.65 -23.31
N GLN A 671 -9.15 -8.27 -24.09
CA GLN A 671 -9.03 -9.72 -24.28
C GLN A 671 -7.66 -9.97 -24.90
N ARG A 672 -6.79 -10.73 -24.23
CA ARG A 672 -5.58 -11.19 -24.90
C ARG A 672 -6.02 -12.12 -26.03
N TRP A 673 -5.17 -12.20 -27.04
CA TRP A 673 -5.29 -13.28 -28.01
C TRP A 673 -5.06 -14.63 -27.31
N PRO A 674 -5.76 -15.70 -27.71
CA PRO A 674 -5.55 -17.04 -27.16
C PRO A 674 -4.08 -17.43 -27.16
N LEU A 675 -3.62 -18.04 -26.06
CA LEU A 675 -2.22 -18.45 -25.92
C LEU A 675 -1.95 -19.71 -26.74
N GLY A 676 -0.80 -19.73 -27.43
CA GLY A 676 -0.34 -20.91 -28.16
C GLY A 676 -1.01 -21.15 -29.53
N GLU A 677 -1.97 -20.32 -29.92
CA GLU A 677 -2.62 -20.36 -31.23
C GLU A 677 -2.06 -19.27 -32.15
N SER A 678 -2.06 -19.55 -33.47
CA SER A 678 -1.74 -18.53 -34.46
C SER A 678 -2.87 -17.51 -34.55
N ILE A 679 -2.52 -16.22 -34.47
CA ILE A 679 -3.45 -15.11 -34.66
C ILE A 679 -3.72 -14.98 -36.15
N LYS A 680 -4.96 -15.30 -36.56
CA LYS A 680 -5.39 -15.12 -37.94
C LYS A 680 -5.44 -13.65 -38.29
N TYR A 681 -5.04 -13.30 -39.49
CA TYR A 681 -5.18 -11.95 -40.01
C TYR A 681 -5.59 -11.92 -41.48
N PHE A 682 -6.35 -10.88 -41.82
CA PHE A 682 -6.80 -10.58 -43.16
C PHE A 682 -6.28 -9.19 -43.56
N ILE A 683 -5.82 -9.02 -44.81
CA ILE A 683 -5.30 -7.74 -45.31
C ILE A 683 -6.06 -7.32 -46.58
N ASP A 684 -6.45 -6.06 -46.64
CA ASP A 684 -6.80 -5.37 -47.88
C ASP A 684 -5.52 -4.80 -48.55
N GLY A 685 -4.67 -5.67 -49.14
CA GLY A 685 -3.38 -5.32 -49.79
C GLY A 685 -2.13 -6.07 -49.28
N ASN A 686 -0.91 -5.57 -49.58
CA ASN A 686 0.36 -6.33 -49.43
C ASN A 686 1.46 -5.67 -48.55
N ILE A 687 1.19 -5.17 -47.32
CA ILE A 687 2.18 -4.37 -46.57
C ILE A 687 2.48 -4.84 -45.12
N VAL A 688 1.77 -5.82 -44.59
CA VAL A 688 1.83 -6.16 -43.15
C VAL A 688 2.82 -7.30 -42.82
N HIS A 689 3.22 -8.10 -43.81
CA HIS A 689 4.08 -9.27 -43.60
C HIS A 689 5.39 -8.97 -42.87
N GLN A 690 6.04 -7.86 -43.19
CA GLN A 690 7.33 -7.50 -42.58
C GLN A 690 7.15 -7.11 -41.10
N ALA A 691 6.06 -6.44 -40.73
CA ALA A 691 5.75 -6.12 -39.34
C ALA A 691 5.51 -7.39 -38.51
N HIS A 692 4.76 -8.36 -39.05
CA HIS A 692 4.59 -9.67 -38.42
C HIS A 692 5.91 -10.42 -38.29
N GLN A 693 6.81 -10.35 -39.28
CA GLN A 693 8.14 -10.96 -39.19
C GLN A 693 8.96 -10.38 -38.03
N LEU A 694 8.93 -9.06 -37.80
CA LEU A 694 9.66 -8.44 -36.68
C LEU A 694 9.19 -8.99 -35.32
N ILE A 695 7.88 -9.19 -35.13
CA ILE A 695 7.33 -9.77 -33.89
C ILE A 695 7.64 -11.27 -33.79
N GLN A 696 7.43 -12.03 -34.88
CA GLN A 696 7.59 -13.49 -34.90
C GLN A 696 9.05 -13.93 -34.73
N ALA A 697 10.01 -13.13 -35.18
CA ALA A 697 11.43 -13.46 -35.12
C ALA A 697 11.98 -13.52 -33.68
N SER A 698 11.34 -12.82 -32.73
CA SER A 698 11.85 -12.68 -31.34
C SER A 698 10.83 -13.06 -30.27
N THR A 699 9.64 -13.53 -30.67
CA THR A 699 8.59 -13.98 -29.75
C THR A 699 8.01 -15.33 -30.18
N CYS A 700 7.18 -15.93 -29.33
CA CYS A 700 6.41 -17.13 -29.68
C CYS A 700 5.13 -16.82 -30.49
N ILE A 701 4.73 -15.55 -30.59
CA ILE A 701 3.48 -15.15 -31.26
C ILE A 701 3.60 -15.53 -32.73
N ARG A 702 2.54 -16.12 -33.31
CA ARG A 702 2.49 -16.51 -34.72
C ARG A 702 1.28 -15.87 -35.38
N PHE A 703 1.44 -15.47 -36.64
CA PHE A 703 0.38 -14.86 -37.44
C PHE A 703 0.10 -15.72 -38.67
N GLU A 704 -1.18 -15.97 -38.95
CA GLU A 704 -1.63 -16.76 -40.09
C GLU A 704 -2.45 -15.88 -41.03
N GLN A 705 -1.98 -15.68 -42.26
CA GLN A 705 -2.76 -14.94 -43.26
C GLN A 705 -3.91 -15.82 -43.75
N VAL A 706 -5.11 -15.27 -43.77
CA VAL A 706 -6.28 -15.91 -44.37
C VAL A 706 -6.77 -15.11 -45.58
N ASN A 707 -7.19 -15.81 -46.63
CA ASN A 707 -7.71 -15.21 -47.87
C ASN A 707 -9.20 -14.88 -47.79
N GLU A 708 -9.90 -15.42 -46.80
CA GLU A 708 -11.32 -15.20 -46.55
C GLU A 708 -11.55 -14.85 -45.08
N LYS A 709 -12.67 -14.20 -44.77
CA LYS A 709 -13.02 -13.78 -43.41
C LYS A 709 -13.22 -15.02 -42.53
N PRO A 710 -12.40 -15.21 -41.47
CA PRO A 710 -12.51 -16.39 -40.63
C PRO A 710 -13.73 -16.28 -39.70
N GLN A 711 -14.24 -17.44 -39.28
CA GLN A 711 -15.33 -17.55 -38.29
C GLN A 711 -14.86 -17.30 -36.86
N THR A 712 -13.55 -17.32 -36.64
CA THR A 712 -12.88 -17.03 -35.36
C THR A 712 -12.36 -15.60 -35.32
N ASP A 713 -12.02 -15.09 -34.15
CA ASP A 713 -11.48 -13.75 -34.02
C ASP A 713 -10.17 -13.56 -34.80
N TYR A 714 -10.00 -12.39 -35.42
CA TYR A 714 -8.87 -12.12 -36.31
C TYR A 714 -8.51 -10.63 -36.40
N LEU A 715 -7.26 -10.35 -36.79
CA LEU A 715 -6.77 -9.01 -37.11
C LEU A 715 -7.18 -8.64 -38.55
N HIS A 716 -7.72 -7.44 -38.76
CA HIS A 716 -8.11 -6.98 -40.09
C HIS A 716 -7.37 -5.68 -40.42
N TYR A 717 -6.36 -5.77 -41.28
CA TYR A 717 -5.59 -4.61 -41.70
C TYR A 717 -6.29 -3.87 -42.84
N VAL A 718 -6.60 -2.61 -42.59
CA VAL A 718 -7.33 -1.72 -43.50
C VAL A 718 -6.37 -0.67 -44.03
N LYS A 719 -6.18 -0.65 -45.35
CA LYS A 719 -5.42 0.40 -46.02
C LYS A 719 -6.24 1.68 -46.08
N VAL A 720 -5.70 2.76 -45.53
CA VAL A 720 -6.26 4.11 -45.65
C VAL A 720 -5.30 5.02 -46.40
N SER A 721 -5.82 6.02 -47.11
CA SER A 721 -5.02 6.99 -47.86
C SER A 721 -5.23 8.38 -47.27
N THR A 722 -4.58 8.65 -46.14
CA THR A 722 -4.76 9.91 -45.41
C THR A 722 -3.44 10.46 -44.88
N PRO A 723 -3.22 11.79 -44.95
CA PRO A 723 -2.12 12.42 -44.24
C PRO A 723 -2.46 12.73 -42.77
N THR A 724 -3.72 12.54 -42.32
CA THR A 724 -4.18 12.98 -41.00
C THR A 724 -3.75 12.07 -39.84
N PHE A 725 -3.45 10.80 -40.12
CA PHE A 725 -2.92 9.83 -39.15
C PHE A 725 -2.14 8.74 -39.88
N CYS A 726 -1.20 8.10 -39.19
CA CYS A 726 -0.35 7.06 -39.76
C CYS A 726 -0.84 5.65 -39.45
N GLY A 727 -1.30 5.43 -38.23
CA GLY A 727 -1.84 4.17 -37.75
C GLY A 727 -2.96 4.43 -36.74
N LEU A 728 -3.91 3.51 -36.65
CA LEU A 728 -4.90 3.45 -35.59
C LEU A 728 -5.18 1.98 -35.24
N SER A 729 -5.23 1.66 -33.96
CA SER A 729 -5.59 0.33 -33.49
C SER A 729 -6.38 0.37 -32.20
N TYR A 730 -7.20 -0.66 -31.99
CA TYR A 730 -7.71 -0.97 -30.66
C TYR A 730 -6.59 -1.49 -29.77
N ILE A 731 -6.75 -1.31 -28.45
CA ILE A 731 -5.89 -1.93 -27.45
C ILE A 731 -6.46 -3.30 -27.03
N GLY A 732 -5.70 -4.37 -27.30
CA GLY A 732 -6.13 -5.76 -27.11
C GLY A 732 -7.09 -6.28 -28.20
N ARG A 733 -7.57 -7.53 -28.04
CA ARG A 733 -8.47 -8.21 -28.98
C ARG A 733 -9.89 -7.64 -28.92
N VAL A 734 -10.41 -7.31 -30.09
CA VAL A 734 -11.81 -6.97 -30.38
C VAL A 734 -12.42 -8.05 -31.27
N THR A 735 -13.64 -8.47 -30.95
CA THR A 735 -14.30 -9.60 -31.61
C THR A 735 -15.45 -9.14 -32.52
N PRO A 736 -15.76 -9.89 -33.60
CA PRO A 736 -14.93 -10.93 -34.21
C PRO A 736 -13.79 -10.40 -35.08
N ALA A 737 -13.86 -9.13 -35.51
CA ALA A 737 -12.84 -8.52 -36.36
C ALA A 737 -12.20 -7.33 -35.67
N ASN A 738 -10.88 -7.36 -35.53
CA ASN A 738 -10.09 -6.31 -34.90
C ASN A 738 -9.43 -5.45 -35.98
N PRO A 739 -10.02 -4.30 -36.38
CA PRO A 739 -9.44 -3.46 -37.41
C PRO A 739 -8.13 -2.80 -36.95
N ILE A 740 -7.18 -2.71 -37.87
CA ILE A 740 -5.96 -1.90 -37.76
C ILE A 740 -5.86 -1.04 -39.02
N TYR A 741 -5.93 0.28 -38.87
CA TYR A 741 -5.88 1.21 -40.01
C TYR A 741 -4.45 1.66 -40.24
N LEU A 742 -3.97 1.59 -41.47
CA LEU A 742 -2.60 1.98 -41.82
C LEU A 742 -2.60 2.93 -43.02
N SER A 743 -1.97 4.10 -42.85
CA SER A 743 -1.71 5.05 -43.92
C SER A 743 -0.29 4.90 -44.44
N PHE A 744 -0.18 4.69 -45.75
CA PHE A 744 1.10 4.58 -46.45
C PHE A 744 1.67 5.92 -46.93
N GLN A 745 1.02 7.02 -46.56
CA GLN A 745 1.55 8.37 -46.79
C GLN A 745 2.55 8.78 -45.69
N CYS A 746 2.68 7.98 -44.63
CA CYS A 746 3.59 8.22 -43.52
C CYS A 746 4.97 7.59 -43.73
N GLN A 747 5.95 8.11 -43.00
CA GLN A 747 7.28 7.52 -42.90
C GLN A 747 7.22 6.21 -42.11
N ASP A 748 8.16 5.29 -42.39
CA ASP A 748 8.33 4.01 -41.68
C ASP A 748 7.06 3.14 -41.59
N PRO A 749 6.38 2.80 -42.70
CA PRO A 749 5.11 2.07 -42.69
C PRO A 749 5.19 0.69 -42.00
N ILE A 750 6.37 0.05 -42.02
CA ILE A 750 6.61 -1.24 -41.32
C ILE A 750 6.62 -1.02 -39.81
N GLY A 751 7.28 0.04 -39.33
CA GLY A 751 7.33 0.42 -37.93
C GLY A 751 5.97 0.81 -37.39
N VAL A 752 5.23 1.61 -38.14
CA VAL A 752 3.84 1.97 -37.83
C VAL A 752 2.99 0.70 -37.74
N ALA A 753 3.03 -0.19 -38.74
CA ALA A 753 2.30 -1.45 -38.69
C ALA A 753 2.68 -2.32 -37.48
N THR A 754 3.96 -2.32 -37.08
CA THR A 754 4.45 -3.04 -35.90
C THR A 754 3.90 -2.43 -34.60
N HIS A 755 3.92 -1.10 -34.48
CA HIS A 755 3.36 -0.35 -33.35
C HIS A 755 1.86 -0.60 -33.18
N GLU A 756 1.08 -0.46 -34.26
CA GLU A 756 -0.37 -0.71 -34.23
C GLU A 756 -0.69 -2.17 -33.89
N THR A 757 0.13 -3.11 -34.38
CA THR A 757 -0.03 -4.52 -34.02
C THR A 757 0.26 -4.76 -32.53
N MET A 758 1.21 -4.04 -31.94
CA MET A 758 1.47 -4.11 -30.50
C MET A 758 0.29 -3.60 -29.66
N HIS A 759 -0.39 -2.53 -30.09
CA HIS A 759 -1.65 -2.12 -29.48
C HIS A 759 -2.71 -3.22 -29.54
N ALA A 760 -2.92 -3.84 -30.72
CA ALA A 760 -3.86 -4.96 -30.85
C ALA A 760 -3.49 -6.18 -29.99
N LEU A 761 -2.21 -6.35 -29.65
CA LEU A 761 -1.72 -7.36 -28.70
C LEU A 761 -1.88 -6.94 -27.22
N GLY A 762 -2.30 -5.71 -26.95
CA GLY A 762 -2.58 -5.18 -25.61
C GLY A 762 -1.43 -4.40 -24.97
N ALA A 763 -0.41 -4.01 -25.73
CA ALA A 763 0.64 -3.12 -25.24
C ALA A 763 0.13 -1.66 -25.22
N ASN A 764 0.46 -0.94 -24.14
CA ASN A 764 0.19 0.49 -24.02
C ASN A 764 1.45 1.31 -24.29
N HIS A 765 1.29 2.61 -24.41
CA HIS A 765 2.41 3.54 -24.56
C HIS A 765 3.39 3.48 -23.38
N GLU A 766 4.68 3.40 -23.70
CA GLU A 766 5.76 3.25 -22.72
C GLU A 766 5.87 4.48 -21.81
N HIS A 767 5.71 5.69 -22.38
CA HIS A 767 5.74 6.94 -21.61
C HIS A 767 4.49 7.20 -20.78
N LEU A 768 3.53 6.28 -20.77
CA LEU A 768 2.33 6.36 -19.93
C LEU A 768 2.36 5.41 -18.75
N ARG A 769 3.44 4.64 -18.56
CA ARG A 769 3.56 3.74 -17.43
C ARG A 769 3.43 4.47 -16.08
N SER A 770 2.96 3.74 -15.08
CA SER A 770 2.79 4.26 -13.71
C SER A 770 4.08 4.65 -13.01
N ASP A 771 5.21 4.14 -13.48
CA ASP A 771 6.57 4.42 -12.99
C ASP A 771 7.35 5.38 -13.90
N ARG A 772 6.74 5.92 -14.97
CA ARG A 772 7.46 6.76 -15.96
C ARG A 772 8.20 7.94 -15.34
N ASP A 773 7.65 8.51 -14.26
CA ASP A 773 8.18 9.72 -13.64
C ASP A 773 9.49 9.41 -12.90
N GLU A 774 9.89 8.14 -12.80
CA GLU A 774 11.24 7.73 -12.37
C GLU A 774 12.28 7.86 -13.50
N TYR A 775 11.85 7.91 -14.76
CA TYR A 775 12.69 7.82 -15.94
C TYR A 775 12.66 9.07 -16.82
N ILE A 776 11.53 9.77 -16.90
CA ILE A 776 11.36 11.01 -17.67
C ILE A 776 10.81 12.15 -16.80
N ASN A 777 11.19 13.38 -17.15
CA ASN A 777 10.55 14.59 -16.68
C ASN A 777 9.59 15.09 -17.77
N ILE A 778 8.32 15.28 -17.40
CA ILE A 778 7.34 15.94 -18.28
C ILE A 778 7.54 17.45 -18.16
N GLN A 779 7.71 18.13 -19.29
CA GLN A 779 7.82 19.59 -19.39
C GLN A 779 6.44 20.17 -19.70
N TRP A 780 5.60 20.29 -18.66
CA TRP A 780 4.21 20.71 -18.77
C TRP A 780 4.03 22.08 -19.42
N GLU A 781 5.03 22.96 -19.31
CA GLU A 781 5.09 24.27 -19.96
C GLU A 781 5.27 24.21 -21.49
N ASN A 782 5.78 23.11 -22.04
CA ASN A 782 5.97 22.94 -23.48
C ASN A 782 4.79 22.21 -24.15
N ILE A 783 3.87 21.63 -23.37
CA ILE A 783 2.76 20.82 -23.86
C ILE A 783 1.57 21.71 -24.25
N ASN A 784 1.02 21.48 -25.45
CA ASN A 784 -0.28 22.06 -25.79
C ASN A 784 -1.36 21.41 -24.89
N PRO A 785 -2.07 22.21 -24.05
CA PRO A 785 -2.99 21.69 -23.04
C PRO A 785 -4.14 20.84 -23.59
N GLN A 786 -4.49 21.00 -24.87
CA GLN A 786 -5.57 20.25 -25.53
C GLN A 786 -5.22 18.78 -25.80
N PHE A 787 -3.94 18.41 -25.69
CA PHE A 787 -3.42 17.04 -25.83
C PHE A 787 -3.00 16.42 -24.49
N TYR A 788 -3.60 16.86 -23.37
CA TYR A 788 -3.30 16.33 -22.04
C TYR A 788 -3.43 14.81 -21.94
N ASP A 789 -4.37 14.21 -22.68
CA ASP A 789 -4.57 12.75 -22.70
C ASP A 789 -3.31 11.98 -23.12
N PHE A 790 -2.42 12.59 -23.93
CA PHE A 790 -1.17 11.95 -24.39
C PHE A 790 -0.14 11.76 -23.27
N PHE A 791 -0.39 12.36 -22.09
CA PHE A 791 0.50 12.33 -20.92
C PHE A 791 -0.23 11.87 -19.65
N ALA A 792 -1.46 11.38 -19.74
CA ALA A 792 -2.15 10.84 -18.58
C ALA A 792 -1.56 9.47 -18.20
N ILE A 793 -1.06 9.32 -16.96
CA ILE A 793 -0.52 8.05 -16.49
C ILE A 793 -1.58 6.97 -16.62
N ALA A 794 -1.24 5.86 -17.26
CA ALA A 794 -2.06 4.68 -17.38
C ALA A 794 -2.40 4.12 -15.99
N ASP A 795 -3.66 3.70 -15.80
CA ASP A 795 -4.11 3.19 -14.51
C ASP A 795 -3.33 1.91 -14.13
N PRO A 796 -2.60 1.91 -12.99
CA PRO A 796 -1.79 0.76 -12.56
C PRO A 796 -2.64 -0.45 -12.16
N SER A 797 -3.97 -0.29 -12.01
CA SER A 797 -4.89 -1.42 -11.85
C SER A 797 -5.24 -2.11 -13.17
N LYS A 798 -4.91 -1.48 -14.31
CA LYS A 798 -5.27 -1.91 -15.66
C LYS A 798 -4.04 -2.35 -16.46
N PHE A 799 -2.90 -1.70 -16.26
CA PHE A 799 -1.67 -1.99 -16.96
C PHE A 799 -0.58 -2.46 -16.00
N THR A 800 0.13 -3.51 -16.38
CA THR A 800 1.25 -4.03 -15.61
C THR A 800 2.52 -4.05 -16.45
N PRO A 801 3.67 -3.59 -15.91
CA PRO A 801 4.93 -3.66 -16.61
C PRO A 801 5.56 -5.07 -16.54
N TYR A 802 4.94 -6.02 -15.82
CA TYR A 802 5.50 -7.36 -15.58
C TYR A 802 6.93 -7.39 -15.03
N GLY A 803 7.34 -6.37 -14.28
CA GLY A 803 8.71 -6.29 -13.76
C GLY A 803 9.75 -5.88 -14.81
N ILE A 804 9.31 -5.39 -15.98
CA ILE A 804 10.18 -4.95 -17.06
C ILE A 804 10.51 -3.48 -16.86
N ILE A 805 11.80 -3.17 -16.87
CA ILE A 805 12.32 -1.81 -16.72
C ILE A 805 11.92 -0.93 -17.91
N TYR A 806 11.91 0.38 -17.71
CA TYR A 806 11.54 1.36 -18.72
C TYR A 806 12.51 1.39 -19.93
N SER A 807 11.98 1.56 -21.15
CA SER A 807 12.75 1.57 -22.39
C SER A 807 12.52 2.85 -23.22
N PHE A 808 13.54 3.72 -23.27
CA PHE A 808 13.50 4.94 -24.10
C PHE A 808 13.45 4.67 -25.61
N ASP A 809 13.89 3.49 -26.05
CA ASP A 809 13.85 3.06 -27.46
C ASP A 809 12.69 2.11 -27.77
N SER A 810 11.72 1.97 -26.87
CA SER A 810 10.49 1.20 -27.15
C SER A 810 9.78 1.75 -28.37
N ILE A 811 9.31 0.87 -29.24
CA ILE A 811 8.47 1.28 -30.39
C ILE A 811 7.14 1.90 -29.91
N MET A 812 6.73 1.60 -28.66
CA MET A 812 5.55 2.16 -27.99
C MET A 812 5.84 3.49 -27.27
N HIS A 813 7.05 4.05 -27.37
CA HIS A 813 7.37 5.35 -26.79
C HIS A 813 7.07 6.47 -27.79
N TYR A 814 6.42 7.55 -27.32
CA TYR A 814 6.25 8.77 -28.13
C TYR A 814 7.55 9.55 -28.31
N GLY A 815 7.65 10.33 -29.38
CA GLY A 815 8.79 11.21 -29.60
C GLY A 815 8.92 12.25 -28.47
N ALA A 816 10.16 12.67 -28.19
CA ALA A 816 10.43 13.60 -27.09
C ALA A 816 9.73 14.97 -27.22
N SER A 817 9.30 15.35 -28.42
CA SER A 817 8.60 16.61 -28.72
C SER A 817 7.12 16.40 -29.08
N THR A 818 6.56 15.20 -28.87
CA THR A 818 5.14 14.95 -29.14
C THR A 818 4.27 15.94 -28.37
N ALA A 819 3.24 16.48 -29.04
CA ALA A 819 2.33 17.52 -28.51
C ALA A 819 3.00 18.84 -28.06
N SER A 820 4.22 19.12 -28.53
CA SER A 820 4.92 20.38 -28.26
C SER A 820 4.22 21.58 -28.92
N LEU A 821 4.06 22.66 -28.16
CA LEU A 821 3.54 23.94 -28.67
C LEU A 821 4.63 24.86 -29.23
N ASN A 822 5.89 24.62 -28.90
CA ASN A 822 7.01 25.53 -29.16
C ASN A 822 8.22 24.82 -29.79
N GLN A 823 8.02 23.61 -30.33
CA GLN A 823 9.05 22.74 -30.90
C GLN A 823 10.15 22.31 -29.91
N LYS A 824 9.99 22.59 -28.61
CA LYS A 824 10.87 22.09 -27.56
C LYS A 824 10.38 20.72 -27.05
N PRO A 825 11.28 19.90 -26.48
CA PRO A 825 10.90 18.62 -25.89
C PRO A 825 9.82 18.77 -24.80
N THR A 826 8.80 17.92 -24.87
CA THR A 826 7.76 17.75 -23.84
C THR A 826 8.14 16.68 -22.83
N MET A 827 9.07 15.79 -23.19
CA MET A 827 9.61 14.74 -22.32
C MET A 827 11.12 14.76 -22.37
N ILE A 828 11.76 14.81 -21.20
CA ILE A 828 13.22 14.80 -21.07
C ILE A 828 13.64 13.58 -20.24
N PRO A 829 14.46 12.66 -20.77
CA PRO A 829 15.04 11.58 -19.98
C PRO A 829 15.80 12.11 -18.77
N LYS A 830 15.63 11.48 -17.60
CA LYS A 830 16.39 11.83 -16.39
C LYS A 830 17.84 11.36 -16.45
N ILE A 831 18.08 10.28 -17.18
CA ILE A 831 19.39 9.65 -17.34
C ILE A 831 19.85 9.86 -18.78
N ASP A 832 21.08 10.34 -18.94
CA ASP A 832 21.76 10.59 -20.21
C ASP A 832 20.83 11.20 -21.30
N PRO A 833 20.28 12.41 -21.09
CA PRO A 833 19.30 13.00 -22.01
C PRO A 833 19.80 13.07 -23.45
N GLN A 834 21.08 13.38 -23.67
CA GLN A 834 21.68 13.48 -25.01
C GLN A 834 21.69 12.14 -25.76
N ILE A 835 21.74 11.01 -25.04
CA ILE A 835 21.77 9.66 -25.61
C ILE A 835 20.35 9.11 -25.76
N ASN A 836 19.47 9.38 -24.79
CA ASN A 836 18.15 8.74 -24.74
C ASN A 836 17.06 9.54 -25.47
N THR A 837 17.18 10.86 -25.59
CA THR A 837 16.20 11.69 -26.31
C THR A 837 16.06 11.27 -27.79
N PRO A 838 17.15 11.01 -28.55
CA PRO A 838 17.04 10.60 -29.95
C PRO A 838 16.45 9.19 -30.16
N LYS A 839 16.35 8.38 -29.10
CA LYS A 839 15.78 7.02 -29.16
C LYS A 839 14.25 7.02 -29.07
N MET A 840 13.69 8.03 -28.40
CA MET A 840 12.26 8.17 -28.16
C MET A 840 11.52 8.45 -29.46
N GLY A 841 10.43 7.72 -29.73
CA GLY A 841 9.64 7.88 -30.95
C GLY A 841 10.18 7.13 -32.17
N GLN A 842 11.24 6.32 -32.03
CA GLN A 842 11.75 5.51 -33.14
C GLN A 842 10.68 4.53 -33.66
N ARG A 843 10.72 4.23 -34.96
CA ARG A 843 9.83 3.29 -35.66
C ARG A 843 10.60 2.25 -36.48
N GLN A 844 11.84 1.96 -36.10
CA GLN A 844 12.74 1.10 -36.88
C GLN A 844 12.74 -0.35 -36.39
N ARG A 845 12.57 -0.59 -35.09
CA ARG A 845 12.63 -1.94 -34.49
C ARG A 845 11.88 -2.06 -33.17
N LEU A 846 11.68 -3.29 -32.70
CA LEU A 846 11.32 -3.57 -31.30
C LEU A 846 12.54 -3.36 -30.39
N SER A 847 12.33 -2.82 -29.20
CA SER A 847 13.34 -2.83 -28.13
C SER A 847 13.45 -4.21 -27.48
N SER A 848 14.51 -4.45 -26.71
CA SER A 848 14.63 -5.70 -25.95
C SER A 848 13.54 -5.81 -24.87
N GLN A 849 13.08 -4.68 -24.33
CA GLN A 849 11.96 -4.62 -23.38
C GLN A 849 10.61 -4.87 -24.06
N ASP A 850 10.38 -4.38 -25.28
CA ASP A 850 9.17 -4.69 -26.06
C ASP A 850 9.05 -6.22 -26.28
N ILE A 851 10.18 -6.85 -26.63
CA ILE A 851 10.27 -8.30 -26.82
C ILE A 851 10.04 -9.05 -25.49
N GLU A 852 10.65 -8.59 -24.39
CA GLU A 852 10.42 -9.20 -23.06
C GLU A 852 8.94 -9.08 -22.63
N LEU A 853 8.30 -7.94 -22.93
CA LEU A 853 6.89 -7.68 -22.63
C LEU A 853 5.98 -8.67 -23.34
N LEU A 854 6.12 -8.77 -24.67
CA LEU A 854 5.33 -9.71 -25.47
C LEU A 854 5.56 -11.16 -25.03
N ASN A 855 6.80 -11.54 -24.71
CA ASN A 855 7.10 -12.89 -24.22
C ASN A 855 6.48 -13.17 -22.84
N LYS A 856 6.43 -12.20 -21.92
CA LYS A 856 5.71 -12.36 -20.64
C LYS A 856 4.20 -12.40 -20.82
N MET A 857 3.68 -11.67 -21.80
CA MET A 857 2.24 -11.65 -22.10
C MET A 857 1.75 -12.95 -22.74
N TYR A 858 2.53 -13.54 -23.66
CA TYR A 858 2.07 -14.61 -24.55
C TYR A 858 2.84 -15.93 -24.49
N CYS A 859 4.10 -15.94 -24.04
CA CYS A 859 5.02 -17.08 -24.30
C CYS A 859 5.38 -17.92 -23.08
N LYS A 860 4.97 -17.51 -21.88
CA LYS A 860 5.18 -18.30 -20.66
C LYS A 860 4.06 -19.33 -20.48
N GLN A 861 4.39 -20.46 -19.85
CA GLN A 861 3.46 -21.57 -19.59
C GLN A 861 2.17 -21.09 -18.90
N THR A 862 1.04 -21.74 -19.19
CA THR A 862 -0.28 -21.42 -18.63
C THR A 862 -0.33 -21.52 -17.11
N SER A 863 0.51 -22.36 -16.50
CA SER A 863 0.68 -22.47 -15.04
C SER A 863 1.46 -21.32 -14.40
N CYS A 864 2.09 -20.46 -15.20
CA CYS A 864 2.84 -19.31 -14.74
C CYS A 864 1.98 -18.05 -14.88
N SER A 865 1.42 -17.54 -13.78
CA SER A 865 0.62 -16.32 -13.74
C SER A 865 1.00 -15.44 -12.55
N ASP A 866 0.76 -14.15 -12.69
CA ASP A 866 0.73 -13.24 -11.54
C ASP A 866 -0.71 -13.20 -11.02
N SER A 867 -0.91 -13.28 -9.70
CA SER A 867 -2.24 -13.21 -9.06
C SER A 867 -2.73 -11.77 -8.88
N SER A 868 -1.88 -10.78 -9.19
CA SER A 868 -2.16 -9.36 -9.06
C SER A 868 -1.53 -8.57 -10.19
N VAL A 869 -2.27 -7.59 -10.74
CA VAL A 869 -1.75 -6.63 -11.73
C VAL A 869 -0.57 -5.81 -11.19
N TYR A 870 -0.49 -5.61 -9.87
CA TYR A 870 0.57 -4.86 -9.22
C TYR A 870 1.90 -5.63 -9.12
N CYS A 871 1.92 -6.94 -9.42
CA CYS A 871 3.13 -7.77 -9.38
C CYS A 871 4.28 -7.16 -10.17
N GLY A 872 4.00 -6.57 -11.33
CA GLY A 872 5.01 -5.94 -12.15
C GLY A 872 5.68 -4.73 -11.47
N VAL A 873 4.89 -3.87 -10.84
CA VAL A 873 5.39 -2.69 -10.12
C VAL A 873 6.16 -3.11 -8.86
N TRP A 874 5.65 -4.11 -8.13
CA TRP A 874 6.33 -4.66 -6.95
C TRP A 874 7.68 -5.30 -7.32
N ALA A 875 7.76 -6.00 -8.44
CA ALA A 875 9.00 -6.56 -8.93
C ALA A 875 10.05 -5.46 -9.24
N LEU A 876 9.63 -4.35 -9.86
CA LEU A 876 10.52 -3.20 -10.12
C LEU A 876 11.02 -2.54 -8.84
N ARG A 877 10.25 -2.60 -7.75
CA ARG A 877 10.65 -2.15 -6.41
C ARG A 877 11.57 -3.13 -5.67
N GLY A 878 11.98 -4.23 -6.32
CA GLY A 878 12.87 -5.23 -5.73
C GLY A 878 12.19 -6.23 -4.80
N PHE A 879 10.86 -6.28 -4.74
CA PHE A 879 10.15 -7.15 -3.79
C PHE A 879 10.35 -8.64 -4.09
N CYS A 880 10.80 -8.98 -5.29
CA CYS A 880 11.19 -10.34 -5.68
C CYS A 880 12.49 -10.84 -5.02
N SER A 881 13.21 -10.00 -4.26
CA SER A 881 14.47 -10.37 -3.60
C SER A 881 14.62 -9.80 -2.18
N ILE A 882 13.69 -8.96 -1.73
CA ILE A 882 13.71 -8.33 -0.41
C ILE A 882 12.80 -9.12 0.54
N TYR A 883 13.29 -9.44 1.73
CA TYR A 883 12.48 -10.02 2.79
C TYR A 883 11.72 -8.92 3.56
N PRO A 884 10.49 -9.19 4.00
CA PRO A 884 9.74 -10.46 3.92
C PRO A 884 8.91 -10.67 2.63
N GLN A 885 8.89 -9.71 1.71
CA GLN A 885 8.04 -9.75 0.52
C GLN A 885 8.36 -10.91 -0.41
N TYR A 886 9.63 -11.34 -0.41
CA TYR A 886 10.15 -12.47 -1.19
C TYR A 886 9.20 -13.68 -1.17
N GLY A 887 8.77 -14.15 0.01
CA GLY A 887 7.94 -15.35 0.12
C GLY A 887 6.57 -15.21 -0.55
N TRP A 888 5.91 -14.07 -0.37
CA TRP A 888 4.62 -13.79 -1.01
C TRP A 888 4.77 -13.61 -2.52
N MET A 889 5.79 -12.86 -2.94
CA MET A 889 6.12 -12.60 -4.34
C MET A 889 6.46 -13.89 -5.09
N GLN A 890 7.11 -14.86 -4.44
CA GLN A 890 7.39 -16.17 -5.03
C GLN A 890 6.14 -17.01 -5.29
N GLN A 891 5.07 -16.81 -4.52
CA GLN A 891 3.81 -17.56 -4.68
C GLN A 891 2.84 -16.85 -5.63
N ASN A 892 2.88 -15.52 -5.67
CA ASN A 892 1.84 -14.69 -6.29
C ASN A 892 2.31 -13.92 -7.52
N CYS A 893 3.62 -13.70 -7.68
CA CYS A 893 4.17 -12.85 -8.75
C CYS A 893 5.22 -13.60 -9.58
N LEU A 894 4.91 -14.85 -9.94
CA LEU A 894 5.80 -15.77 -10.63
C LEU A 894 6.35 -15.20 -11.96
N LYS A 895 5.47 -14.58 -12.77
CA LYS A 895 5.86 -13.98 -14.06
C LYS A 895 6.75 -12.76 -13.83
N SER A 896 6.32 -11.86 -12.94
CA SER A 896 7.03 -10.61 -12.68
C SER A 896 8.39 -10.83 -11.99
N CYS A 897 8.51 -11.84 -11.13
CA CYS A 897 9.75 -12.18 -10.43
C CYS A 897 10.71 -13.09 -11.19
N LYS A 898 10.44 -13.38 -12.47
CA LYS A 898 11.30 -14.26 -13.30
C LYS A 898 11.50 -15.64 -12.66
N LEU A 899 10.46 -16.16 -12.01
CA LEU A 899 10.43 -17.50 -11.42
C LEU A 899 9.84 -18.55 -12.40
N CYS A 900 9.51 -18.04 -13.58
CA CYS A 900 9.35 -18.72 -14.84
C CYS A 900 10.26 -17.99 -15.85
#